data_AF-A0A1E7KBY1-F1
#
_entry.id   AF-A0A1E7KBY1-F1
#
_cell.length_a   1.000
_cell.length_b   1.000
_cell.length_c   1.000
_cell.angle_alpha   90.00
_cell.angle_beta   90.00
_cell.angle_gamma   90.00
#
_symmetry.space_group_name_H-M   'P 1'
#
loop_
_entity.id
_entity.type
_entity.pdbx_description
1 polymer ?
#
loop_
_entity_poly.entity_id
_entity_poly.type
_entity_poly.pdbx_seq_one_letter_code
_entity_poly.pdbx_strand_id
1 'polypeptide(L)'
;MLLALLVTATAQATTAVAAPDPGTGPRATRFASSFEADTPPPDWNDTVETGPDGRPRADGVSADGRPGLATRTGGGPESSPTAKTGAGFTGTRALRFAGDHAAPGRGYAYNKIFDVDVTVTRDTVLSYRLFPEMTGQDRSYAATHVAVDLVFTDGSRLGDLRAADRHGTRLTPAAQGAARTLHVNQWNNVEARIGRVAEGRTVDRVLLGYDAPSGPATGSRAFAGWLDDLRLAPRRPAAPKAHLSDHVRTTRGTLSSGSFSRGNTFPATALPHGFNFWTPVTDAGAKSWLYEYARKNNADNLPALQAFSASHEPSPWMGDRQTFQVMPSTAKGTPSASRTARALPFRHSEETARPHYYGVTFENGLRAEVTPTDHAAMMRFTFPKRDAAALLFDNVDDHAGLTLDTRRGTVSGWSDVRSGLSTGATRMFVHAEFDAPTTGGSKLKDGGSKDAAGYLRFAPGADRTVTMRIATSLISVAQAKANLRAEVPADRSFAQVRKRARARWDDLLGVIEVEGATPDQLTTLYSNLYRLYLYPNAGHERVGGRTRYASPFSPAAGPDTPTRTGSKIVDGEVYVNNGFWDTYRTTWPAYSLLTPKQAGKMADGFVQQYKDGGWISRWSSPGYADLMTGTSSDVAFADAYLKGVDFDAEAAYEAAVKNATVAPPDPGVGRKGMATSPFLGWTSTDTKEGLSWALEGYLNDFGIARMGKALYKKTGKKRYLEESAYFSQRARGYVHLFDKKTGFFQGREPDGSWRLSPQEYDPRVWGYDYTETNGWNFAFTAPQDTRGLAALYGGRPGLAEKLDRYFATPETAERKYAGSYGGVIHEMTEARDVRMGMYGHSNQPSHHIPYLYDAAGQPWKTQAKVREVLSRLYVGSEIGQGYPGDEDNGEMSAWYVFSALGFYPLVMGSPEYAVGSPLFTKATVHLENGRDLVIEAPKNSAENVYVQGLKVDGKRWNSTALPHELLADGGTLEFAMGPKPSKWGSGRDAGPTSLTRGDRAPTPVADVSEPGDSPLLDDTSDTAADAASGTVPVAGGARVTAYTLTSDDHTEAPGGWRLQGSRDGKRWHTLDRRADETFRWDKQTRVFTLPRSAHYTRYRLLPATEGSRLGELELLGRR
;
A
#
# COMPACT_ATOMS: atom_id res chain seq x y z
N MET A 1 54.65 5.96 -70.68
CA MET A 1 53.76 6.55 -71.71
C MET A 1 53.32 7.90 -71.20
N LEU A 2 53.89 8.97 -71.75
CA LEU A 2 53.23 9.97 -72.62
C LEU A 2 52.12 10.75 -71.89
N LEU A 3 52.23 12.04 -71.54
CA LEU A 3 52.53 13.33 -72.22
C LEU A 3 51.25 14.18 -72.33
N ALA A 4 51.45 15.49 -72.16
CA ALA A 4 50.63 16.66 -72.55
C ALA A 4 49.49 17.10 -71.60
N LEU A 5 49.50 18.27 -70.94
CA LEU A 5 49.75 19.71 -71.28
C LEU A 5 48.47 20.54 -71.56
N LEU A 6 48.46 21.74 -70.94
CA LEU A 6 47.78 23.02 -71.26
C LEU A 6 46.26 23.12 -70.97
N VAL A 7 45.72 24.17 -70.31
CA VAL A 7 45.97 25.62 -70.45
C VAL A 7 45.69 26.40 -69.13
N THR A 8 46.43 27.49 -68.95
CA THR A 8 46.37 28.57 -67.95
C THR A 8 45.18 29.53 -68.08
N ALA A 9 44.64 30.01 -66.95
CA ALA A 9 44.13 31.39 -66.83
C ALA A 9 44.15 31.85 -65.35
N THR A 10 44.90 32.92 -65.11
CA THR A 10 45.08 33.63 -63.84
C THR A 10 43.94 34.62 -63.59
N ALA A 11 43.44 34.68 -62.37
CA ALA A 11 42.92 35.91 -61.76
C ALA A 11 43.12 35.85 -60.24
N GLN A 12 43.97 36.76 -59.74
CA GLN A 12 44.20 37.00 -58.33
C GLN A 12 42.98 37.69 -57.72
N ALA A 13 42.47 37.14 -56.62
CA ALA A 13 41.72 37.89 -55.62
C ALA A 13 42.27 37.47 -54.25
N THR A 14 42.94 38.41 -53.59
CA THR A 14 43.43 38.30 -52.22
C THR A 14 42.25 38.25 -51.26
N THR A 15 42.03 37.11 -50.62
CA THR A 15 41.32 37.03 -49.34
C THR A 15 42.30 36.52 -48.29
N ALA A 16 42.54 37.35 -47.28
CA ALA A 16 43.32 36.99 -46.12
C ALA A 16 42.65 35.78 -45.45
N VAL A 17 43.33 34.63 -45.47
CA VAL A 17 42.97 33.48 -44.64
C VAL A 17 43.38 33.85 -43.22
N ALA A 18 42.39 34.19 -42.40
CA ALA A 18 42.59 34.27 -40.96
C ALA A 18 43.10 32.91 -40.47
N ALA A 19 44.19 32.94 -39.71
CA ALA A 19 44.67 31.77 -38.99
C ALA A 19 43.52 31.22 -38.12
N PRO A 20 43.32 29.89 -38.04
CA PRO A 20 42.34 29.32 -37.13
C PRO A 20 42.71 29.73 -35.69
N ASP A 21 41.71 30.21 -34.96
CA ASP A 21 41.77 30.55 -33.54
C ASP A 21 42.38 29.36 -32.75
N PRO A 22 43.45 29.57 -31.94
CA PRO A 22 44.09 28.50 -31.17
C PRO A 22 43.24 27.87 -30.04
N GLY A 23 41.96 28.24 -29.90
CA GLY A 23 41.11 27.84 -28.77
C GLY A 23 40.09 26.71 -28.98
N THR A 24 40.05 26.02 -30.12
CA THR A 24 38.96 25.08 -30.45
C THR A 24 39.32 23.60 -30.30
N GLY A 25 39.68 23.20 -29.08
CA GLY A 25 39.47 21.79 -28.69
C GLY A 25 37.97 21.46 -28.70
N PRO A 26 37.55 20.20 -28.94
CA PRO A 26 36.15 19.83 -28.79
C PRO A 26 35.70 20.11 -27.35
N ARG A 27 34.71 21.01 -27.18
CA ARG A 27 34.13 21.35 -25.87
C ARG A 27 33.61 20.11 -25.16
N ALA A 28 33.67 20.12 -23.83
CA ALA A 28 33.16 19.03 -23.04
C ALA A 28 31.65 18.89 -23.27
N THR A 29 31.16 17.65 -23.32
CA THR A 29 29.70 17.38 -23.36
C THR A 29 29.17 16.94 -22.01
N ARG A 30 30.04 16.82 -20.99
CA ARG A 30 29.70 16.24 -19.70
C ARG A 30 30.30 17.06 -18.56
N PHE A 31 29.55 17.17 -17.48
CA PHE A 31 29.98 17.66 -16.19
C PHE A 31 29.27 16.87 -15.08
N ALA A 32 29.97 16.60 -13.99
CA ALA A 32 29.38 15.98 -12.80
C ALA A 32 30.14 16.41 -11.55
N SER A 33 29.43 16.63 -10.44
CA SER A 33 30.00 16.82 -9.12
C SER A 33 29.08 16.21 -8.06
N SER A 34 29.65 15.41 -7.16
CA SER A 34 29.03 14.92 -5.92
C SER A 34 29.64 15.61 -4.70
N PHE A 35 30.40 16.70 -4.92
CA PHE A 35 31.08 17.47 -3.88
C PHE A 35 32.11 16.67 -3.04
N GLU A 36 32.45 15.47 -3.49
CA GLU A 36 33.55 14.65 -2.96
C GLU A 36 34.90 15.17 -3.45
N ALA A 37 35.96 14.81 -2.73
CA ALA A 37 37.33 15.28 -3.02
C ALA A 37 37.87 14.84 -4.39
N ASP A 38 37.33 13.76 -4.97
CA ASP A 38 37.68 13.24 -6.29
C ASP A 38 36.79 13.79 -7.43
N THR A 39 35.84 14.67 -7.11
CA THR A 39 35.01 15.40 -8.08
C THR A 39 35.30 16.90 -8.04
N PRO A 40 34.94 17.67 -9.09
CA PRO A 40 35.16 19.11 -9.10
C PRO A 40 34.51 19.80 -7.88
N PRO A 41 35.26 20.58 -7.07
CA PRO A 41 34.70 21.39 -6.00
C PRO A 41 33.96 22.61 -6.57
N PRO A 42 33.04 23.24 -5.82
CA PRO A 42 32.39 24.48 -6.25
C PRO A 42 33.43 25.58 -6.55
N ASP A 43 33.31 26.24 -7.70
CA ASP A 43 34.12 27.41 -8.05
C ASP A 43 33.72 28.63 -7.21
N TRP A 44 32.45 28.65 -6.78
CA TRP A 44 31.83 29.74 -6.04
C TRP A 44 31.17 29.24 -4.75
N ASN A 45 31.40 29.97 -3.66
CA ASN A 45 30.70 29.79 -2.38
C ASN A 45 30.08 31.12 -1.97
N ASP A 46 28.89 31.09 -1.36
CA ASP A 46 28.17 32.27 -0.86
C ASP A 46 28.12 33.45 -1.85
N THR A 47 28.06 33.17 -3.15
CA THR A 47 28.18 34.19 -4.19
C THR A 47 26.90 34.29 -5.02
N VAL A 48 26.20 35.42 -4.88
CA VAL A 48 25.00 35.74 -5.67
C VAL A 48 25.35 35.97 -7.15
N GLU A 49 24.48 35.51 -8.05
CA GLU A 49 24.56 35.81 -9.48
C GLU A 49 24.27 37.28 -9.74
N THR A 50 24.88 37.86 -10.76
CA THR A 50 24.63 39.25 -11.19
C THR A 50 23.90 39.24 -12.53
N GLY A 51 22.82 40.02 -12.63
CA GLY A 51 22.08 40.17 -13.87
C GLY A 51 22.88 40.94 -14.94
N PRO A 52 22.43 40.93 -16.21
CA PRO A 52 23.06 41.73 -17.27
C PRO A 52 23.09 43.25 -16.99
N ASP A 53 22.24 43.73 -16.09
CA ASP A 53 22.16 45.12 -15.62
C ASP A 53 23.13 45.43 -14.47
N GLY A 54 23.98 44.48 -14.07
CA GLY A 54 24.95 44.63 -12.98
C GLY A 54 24.36 44.50 -11.59
N ARG A 55 23.07 44.16 -11.45
CA ARG A 55 22.41 44.04 -10.13
C ARG A 55 22.46 42.60 -9.60
N PRO A 56 22.59 42.40 -8.28
CA PRO A 56 22.45 41.08 -7.69
C PRO A 56 21.09 40.46 -8.01
N ARG A 57 21.07 39.16 -8.35
CA ARG A 57 19.85 38.38 -8.57
C ARG A 57 19.30 37.85 -7.25
N ALA A 58 19.09 38.75 -6.31
CA ALA A 58 18.46 38.47 -5.04
C ALA A 58 17.59 39.64 -4.60
N ASP A 59 16.42 39.33 -4.07
CA ASP A 59 15.51 40.29 -3.45
C ASP A 59 14.72 39.61 -2.33
N GLY A 60 14.56 40.29 -1.19
CA GLY A 60 13.89 39.73 -0.01
C GLY A 60 14.55 38.49 0.61
N VAL A 61 15.74 38.07 0.13
CA VAL A 61 16.45 36.88 0.61
C VAL A 61 17.91 37.22 0.90
N SER A 62 18.35 36.88 2.10
CA SER A 62 19.72 37.10 2.56
C SER A 62 20.26 35.92 3.33
N ALA A 63 21.58 35.76 3.36
CA ALA A 63 22.27 34.83 4.25
C ALA A 63 23.48 35.55 4.87
N ASP A 64 23.72 35.34 6.17
CA ASP A 64 24.80 36.00 6.93
C ASP A 64 24.79 37.55 6.74
N GLY A 65 23.60 38.14 6.63
CA GLY A 65 23.40 39.59 6.43
C GLY A 65 23.68 40.12 5.03
N ARG A 66 23.91 39.25 4.03
CA ARG A 66 24.19 39.63 2.63
C ARG A 66 23.09 39.13 1.69
N PRO A 67 22.74 39.88 0.61
CA PRO A 67 21.81 39.39 -0.39
C PRO A 67 22.32 38.09 -1.05
N GLY A 68 21.47 37.06 -1.13
CA GLY A 68 21.83 35.76 -1.69
C GLY A 68 21.60 34.59 -0.74
N LEU A 69 22.18 33.44 -1.07
CA LEU A 69 22.17 32.22 -0.26
C LEU A 69 23.55 31.99 0.37
N ALA A 70 23.60 31.27 1.50
CA ALA A 70 24.81 30.59 1.94
C ALA A 70 24.89 29.25 1.19
N THR A 71 25.97 29.01 0.46
CA THR A 71 26.21 27.79 -0.34
C THR A 71 27.60 27.26 -0.06
N ARG A 72 27.70 26.17 0.71
CA ARG A 72 28.97 25.61 1.21
C ARG A 72 28.94 24.08 1.23
N THR A 73 30.03 23.43 0.85
CA THR A 73 30.16 21.97 0.98
C THR A 73 30.20 21.57 2.46
N GLY A 74 29.40 20.56 2.83
CA GLY A 74 29.31 20.02 4.18
C GLY A 74 29.14 18.50 4.17
N GLY A 75 28.84 17.92 5.33
CA GLY A 75 28.66 16.47 5.47
C GLY A 75 27.33 15.94 4.93
N GLY A 76 26.32 16.80 4.72
CA GLY A 76 24.96 16.36 4.39
C GLY A 76 23.98 16.56 5.56
N PRO A 77 22.71 16.15 5.41
CA PRO A 77 21.65 16.43 6.38
C PRO A 77 21.96 15.88 7.77
N GLU A 78 21.82 16.72 8.80
CA GLU A 78 22.05 16.32 10.20
C GLU A 78 20.95 15.41 10.73
N SER A 79 19.78 15.42 10.11
CA SER A 79 18.66 14.52 10.42
C SER A 79 17.95 14.07 9.16
N SER A 80 17.58 12.80 9.12
CA SER A 80 16.68 12.23 8.11
C SER A 80 16.02 11.00 8.71
N PRO A 81 14.70 10.78 8.49
CA PRO A 81 14.08 9.55 8.94
C PRO A 81 14.42 8.35 8.04
N THR A 82 14.93 8.54 6.81
CA THR A 82 15.06 7.46 5.80
C THR A 82 16.43 7.38 5.13
N ALA A 83 17.32 8.35 5.36
CA ALA A 83 18.68 8.40 4.81
C ALA A 83 19.74 8.47 5.91
N LYS A 84 21.00 8.15 5.55
CA LYS A 84 22.14 8.28 6.47
C LYS A 84 22.33 9.74 6.86
N THR A 85 22.44 10.02 8.15
CA THR A 85 22.71 11.38 8.66
C THR A 85 24.18 11.73 8.53
N GLY A 86 24.47 13.00 8.27
CA GLY A 86 25.84 13.50 8.08
C GLY A 86 26.54 12.91 6.85
N ALA A 87 25.77 12.52 5.83
CA ALA A 87 26.28 12.05 4.54
C ALA A 87 25.49 12.68 3.38
N GLY A 88 26.10 12.72 2.19
CA GLY A 88 25.41 13.05 0.92
C GLY A 88 24.41 11.96 0.52
N PHE A 89 23.91 12.02 -0.71
CA PHE A 89 23.04 10.98 -1.26
C PHE A 89 23.84 9.72 -1.64
N THR A 90 24.94 9.86 -2.40
CA THR A 90 25.81 8.72 -2.76
C THR A 90 27.16 8.70 -2.04
N GLY A 91 27.60 9.83 -1.49
CA GLY A 91 28.89 9.99 -0.83
C GLY A 91 28.79 10.54 0.60
N THR A 92 29.88 11.10 1.10
CA THR A 92 30.01 11.68 2.45
C THR A 92 29.89 13.21 2.47
N ARG A 93 29.76 13.84 1.30
CA ARG A 93 29.67 15.29 1.13
C ARG A 93 28.44 15.66 0.31
N ALA A 94 27.96 16.89 0.53
CA ALA A 94 26.94 17.53 -0.28
C ALA A 94 27.06 19.06 -0.15
N LEU A 95 26.48 19.81 -1.08
CA LEU A 95 26.40 21.27 -0.98
C LEU A 95 25.21 21.68 -0.12
N ARG A 96 25.46 22.31 1.03
CA ARG A 96 24.41 22.94 1.83
C ARG A 96 24.00 24.26 1.20
N PHE A 97 22.70 24.52 1.12
CA PHE A 97 22.15 25.84 0.86
C PHE A 97 21.32 26.32 2.05
N ALA A 98 21.40 27.61 2.37
CA ALA A 98 20.56 28.22 3.41
C ALA A 98 20.32 29.70 3.14
N GLY A 99 19.25 30.24 3.71
CA GLY A 99 18.96 31.67 3.68
C GLY A 99 17.76 32.05 4.53
N ASP A 100 17.55 33.35 4.67
CA ASP A 100 16.44 33.98 5.36
C ASP A 100 15.57 34.74 4.35
N HIS A 101 14.30 34.35 4.24
CA HIS A 101 13.30 35.06 3.45
C HIS A 101 12.64 36.12 4.34
N ALA A 102 12.94 37.39 4.09
CA ALA A 102 12.41 38.55 4.78
C ALA A 102 11.11 39.07 4.13
N ALA A 103 10.22 39.62 4.96
CA ALA A 103 8.97 40.29 4.55
C ALA A 103 7.92 39.35 3.92
N PRO A 104 6.63 39.75 3.87
CA PRO A 104 5.54 38.89 3.40
C PRO A 104 5.49 38.67 1.87
N GLY A 105 6.34 39.37 1.12
CA GLY A 105 6.32 39.39 -0.35
C GLY A 105 7.00 38.18 -1.01
N ARG A 106 7.17 38.27 -2.33
CA ARG A 106 8.03 37.33 -3.06
C ARG A 106 9.49 37.58 -2.67
N GLY A 107 10.21 36.50 -2.42
CA GLY A 107 11.64 36.54 -2.16
C GLY A 107 12.36 35.53 -3.03
N TYR A 108 13.47 35.94 -3.63
CA TYR A 108 14.28 35.08 -4.49
C TYR A 108 15.77 35.37 -4.34
N ALA A 109 16.60 34.36 -4.61
CA ALA A 109 18.04 34.48 -4.70
C ALA A 109 18.59 33.38 -5.61
N TYR A 110 19.56 33.72 -6.46
CA TYR A 110 20.28 32.77 -7.30
C TYR A 110 21.77 32.88 -7.02
N ASN A 111 22.38 31.80 -6.54
CA ASN A 111 23.82 31.74 -6.29
C ASN A 111 24.53 31.00 -7.43
N LYS A 112 25.74 31.46 -7.74
CA LYS A 112 26.70 30.74 -8.59
C LYS A 112 27.27 29.56 -7.82
N ILE A 113 27.39 28.42 -8.48
CA ILE A 113 28.03 27.23 -7.91
C ILE A 113 29.27 26.83 -8.72
N PHE A 114 29.10 26.62 -10.03
CA PHE A 114 30.17 26.18 -10.93
C PHE A 114 30.24 27.03 -12.19
N ASP A 115 31.45 27.34 -12.64
CA ASP A 115 31.71 27.76 -14.01
C ASP A 115 32.04 26.51 -14.84
N VAL A 116 31.38 26.35 -15.98
CA VAL A 116 31.49 25.15 -16.82
C VAL A 116 31.55 25.54 -18.29
N ASP A 117 32.09 24.67 -19.14
CA ASP A 117 32.05 24.82 -20.60
C ASP A 117 31.47 23.54 -21.21
N VAL A 118 30.14 23.38 -21.07
CA VAL A 118 29.44 22.14 -21.46
C VAL A 118 28.48 22.41 -22.61
N THR A 119 28.76 21.83 -23.77
CA THR A 119 27.82 21.89 -24.91
C THR A 119 26.62 20.97 -24.68
N VAL A 120 25.42 21.53 -24.81
CA VAL A 120 24.15 20.80 -24.74
C VAL A 120 23.89 20.10 -26.08
N THR A 121 23.84 18.77 -26.03
CA THR A 121 23.40 17.94 -27.14
C THR A 121 21.90 17.68 -27.05
N ARG A 122 21.28 17.19 -28.13
CA ARG A 122 19.90 16.68 -28.13
C ARG A 122 19.56 15.77 -26.94
N ASP A 123 20.52 14.97 -26.52
CA ASP A 123 20.36 13.95 -25.48
C ASP A 123 20.81 14.38 -24.09
N THR A 124 21.27 15.63 -23.93
CA THR A 124 21.74 16.12 -22.64
C THR A 124 20.61 16.13 -21.61
N VAL A 125 20.88 15.50 -20.48
CA VAL A 125 20.04 15.45 -19.29
C VAL A 125 20.74 16.19 -18.16
N LEU A 126 19.99 17.06 -17.48
CA LEU A 126 20.33 17.61 -16.17
C LEU A 126 19.71 16.70 -15.10
N SER A 127 20.49 16.23 -14.15
CA SER A 127 20.00 15.49 -12.98
C SER A 127 20.72 15.92 -11.71
N TYR A 128 20.00 15.94 -10.59
CA TYR A 128 20.56 16.26 -9.26
C TYR A 128 19.66 15.73 -8.14
N ARG A 129 20.18 15.73 -6.91
CA ARG A 129 19.49 15.35 -5.68
C ARG A 129 19.24 16.56 -4.81
N LEU A 130 18.03 16.70 -4.27
CA LEU A 130 17.68 17.76 -3.32
C LEU A 130 17.20 17.17 -2.00
N PHE A 131 17.65 17.74 -0.90
CA PHE A 131 17.13 17.49 0.44
C PHE A 131 16.62 18.81 1.03
N PRO A 132 15.35 19.19 0.81
CA PRO A 132 14.75 20.34 1.49
C PRO A 132 14.60 20.05 2.99
N GLU A 133 15.11 20.91 3.85
CA GLU A 133 14.93 20.76 5.30
C GLU A 133 13.64 21.44 5.77
N MET A 134 12.92 20.77 6.66
CA MET A 134 11.88 21.39 7.47
C MET A 134 12.36 21.43 8.92
N THR A 135 12.76 22.62 9.36
CA THR A 135 13.29 22.87 10.71
C THR A 135 12.18 23.37 11.64
N GLY A 136 12.15 22.84 12.87
CA GLY A 136 11.22 23.28 13.91
C GLY A 136 9.73 23.11 13.55
N GLN A 137 8.93 24.13 13.88
CA GLN A 137 7.47 24.13 13.71
C GLN A 137 6.98 24.86 12.44
N ASP A 138 7.89 25.31 11.57
CA ASP A 138 7.49 25.93 10.30
C ASP A 138 6.89 24.87 9.36
N ARG A 139 5.68 25.13 8.86
CA ARG A 139 4.93 24.26 7.94
C ARG A 139 4.70 24.92 6.58
N SER A 140 5.54 25.88 6.22
CA SER A 140 5.42 26.63 4.97
C SER A 140 6.11 25.97 3.78
N TYR A 141 6.94 24.94 4.01
CA TYR A 141 7.68 24.21 2.97
C TYR A 141 8.60 25.11 2.13
N ALA A 142 9.12 26.19 2.73
CA ALA A 142 9.94 27.18 2.04
C ALA A 142 11.11 26.55 1.28
N ALA A 143 11.83 25.60 1.91
CA ALA A 143 12.96 24.90 1.32
C ALA A 143 12.63 24.09 0.04
N THR A 144 11.36 23.84 -0.26
CA THR A 144 10.94 23.16 -1.51
C THR A 144 10.89 24.09 -2.72
N HIS A 145 10.98 25.41 -2.51
CA HIS A 145 11.03 26.41 -3.58
C HIS A 145 12.47 26.60 -4.09
N VAL A 146 13.09 25.50 -4.49
CA VAL A 146 14.51 25.43 -4.87
C VAL A 146 14.66 24.66 -6.19
N ALA A 147 15.60 25.09 -7.04
CA ALA A 147 15.96 24.37 -8.27
C ALA A 147 17.37 24.74 -8.75
N VAL A 148 18.01 23.84 -9.50
CA VAL A 148 19.21 24.16 -10.29
C VAL A 148 18.79 24.85 -11.59
N ASP A 149 19.41 26.00 -11.89
CA ASP A 149 19.26 26.73 -13.15
C ASP A 149 20.61 26.77 -13.87
N LEU A 150 20.60 27.02 -15.19
CA LEU A 150 21.81 27.07 -16.01
C LEU A 150 21.85 28.41 -16.76
N VAL A 151 23.02 29.05 -16.78
CA VAL A 151 23.31 30.21 -17.63
C VAL A 151 24.08 29.72 -18.85
N PHE A 152 23.68 30.19 -20.03
CA PHE A 152 24.35 29.86 -21.28
C PHE A 152 25.27 31.00 -21.72
N THR A 153 26.26 30.69 -22.57
CA THR A 153 27.24 31.66 -23.09
C THR A 153 26.62 32.80 -23.91
N ASP A 154 25.36 32.67 -24.33
CA ASP A 154 24.59 33.73 -25.01
C ASP A 154 23.79 34.62 -24.04
N GLY A 155 23.97 34.43 -22.73
CA GLY A 155 23.30 35.18 -21.67
C GLY A 155 21.88 34.69 -21.31
N SER A 156 21.34 33.71 -22.04
CA SER A 156 20.05 33.10 -21.73
C SER A 156 20.13 32.12 -20.56
N ARG A 157 18.97 31.68 -20.05
CA ARG A 157 18.89 30.71 -18.94
C ARG A 157 17.91 29.58 -19.17
N LEU A 158 18.18 28.43 -18.56
CA LEU A 158 17.34 27.24 -18.68
C LEU A 158 15.91 27.49 -18.20
N GLY A 159 15.74 28.22 -17.08
CA GLY A 159 14.43 28.59 -16.55
C GLY A 159 13.57 29.40 -17.55
N ASP A 160 14.19 30.20 -18.42
CA ASP A 160 13.51 31.01 -19.43
C ASP A 160 13.13 30.20 -20.68
N LEU A 161 13.77 29.04 -20.89
CA LEU A 161 13.54 28.13 -22.03
C LEU A 161 12.39 27.14 -21.79
N ARG A 162 11.61 27.31 -20.72
CA ARG A 162 10.47 26.43 -20.37
C ARG A 162 10.87 24.96 -20.21
N ALA A 163 12.11 24.68 -19.78
CA ALA A 163 12.52 23.32 -19.44
C ALA A 163 11.60 22.73 -18.36
N ALA A 164 11.27 21.45 -18.49
CA ALA A 164 10.47 20.72 -17.51
C ALA A 164 11.21 19.46 -17.07
N ASP A 165 11.01 19.09 -15.81
CA ASP A 165 11.43 17.80 -15.30
C ASP A 165 10.60 16.67 -15.91
N ARG A 166 10.99 15.43 -15.60
CA ARG A 166 10.30 14.22 -16.06
C ARG A 166 8.85 14.07 -15.59
N HIS A 167 8.43 14.83 -14.58
CA HIS A 167 7.05 14.87 -14.08
C HIS A 167 6.24 15.99 -14.74
N GLY A 168 6.85 16.76 -15.65
CA GLY A 168 6.21 17.85 -16.38
C GLY A 168 6.24 19.20 -15.66
N THR A 169 6.92 19.30 -14.52
CA THR A 169 7.03 20.55 -13.75
C THR A 169 8.16 21.41 -14.30
N ARG A 170 7.94 22.72 -14.43
CA ARG A 170 9.00 23.65 -14.89
C ARG A 170 10.20 23.61 -13.94
N LEU A 171 11.40 23.71 -14.52
CA LEU A 171 12.67 23.80 -13.76
C LEU A 171 12.93 25.22 -13.29
N THR A 172 12.00 25.78 -12.51
CA THR A 172 12.21 27.03 -11.76
C THR A 172 11.90 26.77 -10.29
N PRO A 173 12.54 27.47 -9.35
CA PRO A 173 12.33 27.20 -7.93
C PRO A 173 10.86 27.39 -7.51
N ALA A 174 10.21 28.43 -8.03
CA ALA A 174 8.79 28.69 -7.79
C ALA A 174 7.87 27.57 -8.30
N ALA A 175 8.15 27.03 -9.50
CA ALA A 175 7.34 25.95 -10.06
C ALA A 175 7.53 24.62 -9.32
N GLN A 176 8.75 24.31 -8.89
CA GLN A 176 9.04 23.12 -8.08
C GLN A 176 8.32 23.17 -6.73
N GLY A 177 8.34 24.32 -6.04
CA GLY A 177 7.60 24.51 -4.80
C GLY A 177 6.07 24.41 -4.97
N ALA A 178 5.55 24.94 -6.08
CA ALA A 178 4.13 24.89 -6.42
C ALA A 178 3.64 23.48 -6.79
N ALA A 179 4.48 22.66 -7.43
CA ALA A 179 4.14 21.28 -7.82
C ALA A 179 4.03 20.31 -6.66
N ARG A 180 4.67 20.61 -5.52
CA ARG A 180 4.60 19.81 -4.28
C ARG A 180 5.07 18.36 -4.45
N THR A 181 6.00 18.12 -5.38
CA THR A 181 6.64 16.82 -5.64
C THR A 181 7.87 16.58 -4.76
N LEU A 182 8.48 17.65 -4.24
CA LEU A 182 9.61 17.55 -3.32
C LEU A 182 9.12 17.33 -1.87
N HIS A 183 9.52 16.20 -1.28
CA HIS A 183 9.29 15.88 0.12
C HIS A 183 10.39 16.50 0.99
N VAL A 184 10.00 17.06 2.13
CA VAL A 184 10.93 17.63 3.11
C VAL A 184 11.58 16.53 3.93
N ASN A 185 12.78 16.79 4.44
CA ASN A 185 13.60 15.87 5.25
C ASN A 185 13.89 14.53 4.55
N GLN A 186 13.81 14.52 3.22
CA GLN A 186 13.98 13.38 2.34
C GLN A 186 14.88 13.78 1.17
N TRP A 187 15.68 12.86 0.65
CA TRP A 187 16.31 13.05 -0.65
C TRP A 187 15.27 12.94 -1.77
N ASN A 188 15.34 13.83 -2.74
CA ASN A 188 14.47 13.89 -3.91
C ASN A 188 15.34 13.92 -5.17
N ASN A 189 14.91 13.26 -6.23
CA ASN A 189 15.60 13.30 -7.52
C ASN A 189 14.86 14.21 -8.48
N VAL A 190 15.61 15.14 -9.07
CA VAL A 190 15.12 15.98 -10.17
C VAL A 190 15.91 15.61 -11.42
N GLU A 191 15.19 15.38 -12.51
CA GLU A 191 15.77 15.00 -13.78
C GLU A 191 15.01 15.65 -14.94
N ALA A 192 15.76 16.27 -15.86
CA ALA A 192 15.20 16.93 -17.03
C ALA A 192 16.05 16.72 -18.29
N ARG A 193 15.38 16.37 -19.40
CA ARG A 193 16.04 16.27 -20.72
C ARG A 193 16.12 17.65 -21.37
N ILE A 194 17.08 18.45 -20.91
CA ILE A 194 17.25 19.85 -21.32
C ILE A 194 17.62 20.02 -22.80
N GLY A 195 18.19 18.99 -23.43
CA GLY A 195 18.49 19.01 -24.87
C GLY A 195 17.27 19.33 -25.75
N ARG A 196 16.05 19.05 -25.28
CA ARG A 196 14.82 19.38 -26.02
C ARG A 196 14.58 20.88 -26.21
N VAL A 197 15.15 21.73 -25.35
CA VAL A 197 14.92 23.18 -25.36
C VAL A 197 16.21 23.99 -25.50
N ALA A 198 17.37 23.35 -25.30
CA ALA A 198 18.67 24.02 -25.23
C ALA A 198 19.76 23.38 -26.13
N GLU A 199 19.41 22.46 -27.05
CA GLU A 199 20.38 21.88 -28.00
C GLU A 199 21.21 22.95 -28.72
N GLY A 200 22.52 22.72 -28.82
CA GLY A 200 23.49 23.62 -29.46
C GLY A 200 23.97 24.77 -28.56
N ARG A 201 23.30 25.04 -27.43
CA ARG A 201 23.77 26.03 -26.45
C ARG A 201 24.94 25.47 -25.64
N THR A 202 25.79 26.36 -25.14
CA THR A 202 26.87 26.00 -24.22
C THR A 202 26.53 26.53 -22.84
N VAL A 203 26.49 25.65 -21.84
CA VAL A 203 26.34 26.03 -20.44
C VAL A 203 27.64 26.69 -20.01
N ASP A 204 27.52 27.92 -19.51
CA ASP A 204 28.61 28.74 -18.95
C ASP A 204 28.66 28.60 -17.43
N ARG A 205 27.49 28.52 -16.78
CA ARG A 205 27.40 28.49 -15.33
C ARG A 205 26.25 27.64 -14.82
N VAL A 206 26.48 26.98 -13.69
CA VAL A 206 25.43 26.33 -12.90
C VAL A 206 25.06 27.22 -11.72
N LEU A 207 23.76 27.48 -11.57
CA LEU A 207 23.19 28.23 -10.45
C LEU A 207 22.33 27.33 -9.55
N LEU A 208 22.24 27.71 -8.28
CA LEU A 208 21.21 27.22 -7.36
C LEU A 208 20.27 28.39 -7.02
N GLY A 209 18.99 28.22 -7.30
CA GLY A 209 17.98 29.25 -7.11
C GLY A 209 16.99 28.90 -6.00
N TYR A 210 16.58 29.92 -5.25
CA TYR A 210 15.39 29.94 -4.40
C TYR A 210 14.44 31.02 -4.91
N ASP A 211 13.13 30.73 -4.94
CA ASP A 211 12.09 31.69 -5.38
C ASP A 211 10.74 31.28 -4.80
N ALA A 212 10.35 31.92 -3.70
CA ALA A 212 9.07 31.65 -3.04
C ALA A 212 8.12 32.84 -3.22
N PRO A 213 6.84 32.59 -3.56
CA PRO A 213 5.87 33.65 -3.86
C PRO A 213 5.46 34.49 -2.63
N SER A 214 5.69 33.98 -1.42
CA SER A 214 5.33 34.64 -0.17
C SER A 214 6.30 34.29 0.96
N GLY A 215 6.70 35.30 1.72
CA GLY A 215 7.46 35.19 2.98
C GLY A 215 6.59 35.20 4.24
N PRO A 216 7.21 35.24 5.44
CA PRO A 216 6.47 35.33 6.69
C PRO A 216 5.79 36.69 6.86
N ALA A 217 4.68 36.73 7.62
CA ALA A 217 3.93 37.96 7.88
C ALA A 217 4.78 39.04 8.59
N THR A 218 5.66 38.62 9.50
CA THR A 218 6.62 39.48 10.21
C THR A 218 7.97 38.77 10.33
N GLY A 219 9.05 39.54 10.43
CA GLY A 219 10.41 39.02 10.59
C GLY A 219 10.99 38.36 9.34
N SER A 220 11.84 37.36 9.55
CA SER A 220 12.41 36.50 8.51
C SER A 220 12.06 35.03 8.76
N ARG A 221 12.08 34.25 7.69
CA ARG A 221 11.90 32.80 7.73
C ARG A 221 13.15 32.14 7.18
N ALA A 222 13.87 31.43 8.04
CA ALA A 222 14.98 30.61 7.63
C ALA A 222 14.49 29.43 6.78
N PHE A 223 15.27 29.08 5.76
CA PHE A 223 15.15 27.84 5.01
C PHE A 223 16.55 27.28 4.75
N ALA A 224 16.63 25.96 4.61
CA ALA A 224 17.88 25.29 4.31
C ALA A 224 17.61 23.97 3.56
N GLY A 225 18.67 23.42 3.00
CA GLY A 225 18.66 22.11 2.40
C GLY A 225 20.00 21.73 1.80
N TRP A 226 20.00 20.63 1.06
CA TRP A 226 21.21 20.09 0.45
C TRP A 226 21.01 19.78 -1.04
N LEU A 227 22.06 19.98 -1.82
CA LEU A 227 22.19 19.59 -3.21
C LEU A 227 23.31 18.55 -3.33
N ASP A 228 23.06 17.47 -4.06
CA ASP A 228 24.06 16.44 -4.34
C ASP A 228 23.91 15.84 -5.75
N ASP A 229 24.93 15.11 -6.21
CA ASP A 229 24.96 14.36 -7.48
C ASP A 229 24.52 15.17 -8.70
N LEU A 230 25.00 16.41 -8.80
CA LEU A 230 24.73 17.27 -9.95
C LEU A 230 25.42 16.72 -11.20
N ARG A 231 24.66 16.51 -12.27
CA ARG A 231 25.18 15.99 -13.53
C ARG A 231 24.52 16.64 -14.74
N LEU A 232 25.36 16.99 -15.71
CA LEU A 232 25.03 17.35 -17.07
C LEU A 232 25.69 16.32 -18.00
N ALA A 233 24.91 15.47 -18.66
CA ALA A 233 25.50 14.50 -19.59
C ALA A 233 24.51 14.06 -20.68
N PRO A 234 24.98 13.72 -21.90
CA PRO A 234 24.17 13.06 -22.90
C PRO A 234 23.74 11.70 -22.36
N ARG A 235 22.43 11.47 -22.31
CA ARG A 235 21.84 10.18 -21.99
C ARG A 235 20.85 9.84 -23.06
N ARG A 236 21.27 8.96 -23.98
CA ARG A 236 20.41 8.44 -25.03
C ARG A 236 19.11 7.91 -24.41
N PRO A 237 17.94 8.15 -25.03
CA PRO A 237 16.71 7.51 -24.61
C PRO A 237 16.94 6.00 -24.51
N ALA A 238 16.52 5.40 -23.41
CA ALA A 238 16.57 3.94 -23.30
C ALA A 238 15.69 3.35 -24.41
N ALA A 239 16.13 2.26 -25.01
CA ALA A 239 15.26 1.46 -25.86
C ALA A 239 14.02 1.03 -25.05
N PRO A 240 12.84 0.90 -25.70
CA PRO A 240 11.69 0.27 -25.07
C PRO A 240 12.10 -1.04 -24.42
N LYS A 241 11.55 -1.33 -23.24
CA LYS A 241 11.84 -2.59 -22.57
C LYS A 241 11.28 -3.73 -23.39
N ALA A 242 12.03 -4.84 -23.47
CA ALA A 242 11.60 -6.01 -24.23
C ALA A 242 10.49 -6.79 -23.50
N HIS A 243 10.40 -6.63 -22.18
CA HIS A 243 9.48 -7.33 -21.30
C HIS A 243 8.83 -6.35 -20.33
N LEU A 244 7.55 -6.54 -20.01
CA LEU A 244 6.82 -5.68 -19.07
C LEU A 244 7.44 -5.72 -17.67
N SER A 245 7.89 -6.90 -17.24
CA SER A 245 8.58 -7.08 -15.95
C SER A 245 9.92 -6.33 -15.85
N ASP A 246 10.50 -5.83 -16.95
CA ASP A 246 11.70 -4.98 -16.90
C ASP A 246 11.40 -3.53 -16.49
N HIS A 247 10.12 -3.12 -16.53
CA HIS A 247 9.65 -1.85 -15.97
C HIS A 247 9.52 -1.90 -14.45
N VAL A 248 9.37 -3.09 -13.86
CA VAL A 248 9.17 -3.24 -12.42
C VAL A 248 10.45 -2.92 -11.65
N ARG A 249 10.32 -2.15 -10.57
CA ARG A 249 11.39 -1.93 -9.58
C ARG A 249 10.96 -2.48 -8.23
N THR A 250 11.60 -3.54 -7.77
CA THR A 250 11.28 -4.13 -6.46
C THR A 250 11.87 -3.33 -5.29
N THR A 251 12.79 -2.40 -5.55
CA THR A 251 13.26 -1.41 -4.55
C THR A 251 12.32 -0.22 -4.37
N ARG A 252 11.24 -0.12 -5.16
CA ARG A 252 10.26 0.96 -4.99
C ARG A 252 9.56 0.79 -3.63
N GLY A 253 9.75 1.78 -2.75
CA GLY A 253 9.22 1.84 -1.39
C GLY A 253 10.18 1.46 -0.27
N THR A 254 11.45 1.19 -0.58
CA THR A 254 12.48 0.77 0.40
C THR A 254 13.24 1.93 1.07
N LEU A 255 13.09 3.17 0.58
CA LEU A 255 13.63 4.38 1.24
C LEU A 255 12.68 4.82 2.35
N SER A 256 12.49 3.93 3.32
CA SER A 256 11.51 4.03 4.40
C SER A 256 12.16 3.67 5.74
N SER A 257 11.50 4.00 6.84
CA SER A 257 11.83 3.55 8.20
C SER A 257 10.59 3.53 9.07
N GLY A 258 10.72 3.05 10.32
CA GLY A 258 9.63 3.08 11.29
C GLY A 258 9.15 4.48 11.73
N SER A 259 9.82 5.56 11.33
CA SER A 259 9.36 6.92 11.62
C SER A 259 8.87 7.70 10.39
N PHE A 260 9.05 7.15 9.18
CA PHE A 260 8.55 7.73 7.94
C PHE A 260 8.58 6.70 6.81
N SER A 261 7.43 6.48 6.20
CA SER A 261 7.24 5.54 5.11
C SER A 261 7.26 6.21 3.74
N ARG A 262 7.90 5.53 2.80
CA ARG A 262 7.73 5.74 1.35
C ARG A 262 7.21 4.48 0.67
N GLY A 263 6.62 3.57 1.44
CA GLY A 263 6.06 2.28 1.04
C GLY A 263 6.29 1.17 2.08
N ASN A 264 7.29 1.32 2.96
CA ASN A 264 7.75 0.28 3.90
C ASN A 264 7.88 -1.11 3.26
N THR A 265 8.39 -1.14 2.03
CA THR A 265 8.56 -2.38 1.28
C THR A 265 10.01 -2.89 1.32
N PHE A 266 10.21 -4.12 0.87
CA PHE A 266 11.52 -4.72 0.60
C PHE A 266 11.59 -5.30 -0.84
N PRO A 267 12.80 -5.49 -1.40
CA PRO A 267 12.98 -6.01 -2.75
C PRO A 267 12.79 -7.52 -2.85
N ALA A 268 11.53 -7.96 -2.76
CA ALA A 268 11.17 -9.37 -2.98
C ALA A 268 11.44 -9.80 -4.44
N THR A 269 12.09 -10.94 -4.59
CA THR A 269 12.21 -11.70 -5.85
C THR A 269 11.39 -12.95 -5.67
N ALA A 270 10.24 -13.04 -6.36
CA ALA A 270 9.20 -14.00 -6.09
C ALA A 270 8.38 -14.33 -7.36
N LEU A 271 7.56 -15.37 -7.30
CA LEU A 271 6.44 -15.55 -8.23
C LEU A 271 5.20 -14.81 -7.70
N PRO A 272 4.20 -14.50 -8.54
CA PRO A 272 2.91 -13.99 -8.07
C PRO A 272 2.30 -14.89 -7.00
N HIS A 273 1.87 -14.32 -5.88
CA HIS A 273 1.36 -15.03 -4.69
C HIS A 273 2.29 -16.13 -4.16
N GLY A 274 3.60 -16.03 -4.44
CA GLY A 274 4.54 -17.13 -4.21
C GLY A 274 4.63 -17.56 -2.75
N PHE A 275 4.89 -18.84 -2.53
CA PHE A 275 5.06 -19.42 -1.20
C PHE A 275 6.24 -18.80 -0.43
N ASN A 276 7.40 -18.63 -1.10
CA ASN A 276 8.54 -17.91 -0.53
C ASN A 276 8.82 -16.62 -1.28
N PHE A 277 9.29 -15.61 -0.54
CA PHE A 277 10.05 -14.50 -1.12
C PHE A 277 11.54 -14.70 -0.90
N TRP A 278 12.34 -14.31 -1.89
CA TRP A 278 13.79 -14.25 -1.78
C TRP A 278 14.24 -12.79 -1.86
N THR A 279 14.97 -12.32 -0.85
CA THR A 279 15.33 -10.90 -0.75
C THR A 279 16.77 -10.70 -0.30
N PRO A 280 17.49 -9.68 -0.81
CA PRO A 280 18.67 -9.15 -0.13
C PRO A 280 18.27 -8.55 1.23
N VAL A 281 19.20 -8.60 2.19
CA VAL A 281 18.98 -8.16 3.57
C VAL A 281 20.15 -7.26 4.01
N THR A 282 19.85 -6.03 4.44
CA THR A 282 20.84 -5.08 5.00
C THR A 282 20.97 -5.22 6.51
N ASP A 283 19.95 -5.74 7.19
CA ASP A 283 19.97 -6.05 8.62
C ASP A 283 19.55 -7.51 8.85
N ALA A 284 20.54 -8.40 8.91
CA ALA A 284 20.32 -9.84 9.08
C ALA A 284 19.80 -10.22 10.48
N GLY A 285 19.67 -9.26 11.40
CA GLY A 285 19.06 -9.43 12.71
C GLY A 285 17.64 -8.94 12.84
N ALA A 286 17.14 -8.23 11.83
CA ALA A 286 15.80 -7.69 11.86
C ALA A 286 14.75 -8.78 11.56
N LYS A 287 13.58 -8.63 12.19
CA LYS A 287 12.34 -9.30 11.82
C LYS A 287 11.31 -8.28 11.31
N SER A 288 11.74 -7.10 10.86
CA SER A 288 10.86 -5.99 10.47
C SER A 288 11.47 -5.16 9.34
N TRP A 289 12.45 -4.30 9.62
CA TRP A 289 13.18 -3.59 8.55
C TRP A 289 14.38 -4.40 8.07
N LEU A 290 14.12 -5.48 7.34
CA LEU A 290 15.17 -6.37 6.80
C LEU A 290 16.02 -5.71 5.69
N TYR A 291 15.47 -4.73 4.98
CA TYR A 291 16.16 -3.96 3.95
C TYR A 291 15.87 -2.46 4.11
N GLU A 292 16.92 -1.65 4.23
CA GLU A 292 16.83 -0.19 4.25
C GLU A 292 17.71 0.37 3.12
N TYR A 293 17.14 1.21 2.24
CA TYR A 293 17.83 1.67 1.03
C TYR A 293 19.10 2.48 1.32
N ALA A 294 19.07 3.40 2.29
CA ALA A 294 20.22 4.27 2.59
C ALA A 294 20.46 4.58 4.07
N ARG A 295 19.43 4.47 4.93
CA ARG A 295 19.51 4.93 6.33
C ARG A 295 20.64 4.29 7.14
N LYS A 296 20.87 2.99 6.94
CA LYS A 296 21.88 2.19 7.63
C LYS A 296 23.18 2.01 6.84
N ASN A 297 23.43 2.86 5.84
CA ASN A 297 24.68 2.80 5.06
C ASN A 297 25.92 2.88 5.96
N ASN A 298 27.03 2.31 5.49
CA ASN A 298 28.30 2.26 6.20
C ASN A 298 28.98 3.65 6.29
N ALA A 299 30.23 3.71 6.78
CA ALA A 299 30.97 4.97 6.94
C ALA A 299 31.19 5.73 5.63
N ASP A 300 31.34 5.01 4.51
CA ASP A 300 31.52 5.58 3.16
C ASP A 300 30.18 5.88 2.47
N ASN A 301 29.08 5.84 3.23
CA ASN A 301 27.70 5.97 2.75
C ASN A 301 27.30 4.94 1.68
N LEU A 302 27.87 3.73 1.75
CA LEU A 302 27.46 2.61 0.90
C LEU A 302 26.46 1.71 1.63
N PRO A 303 25.40 1.23 0.95
CA PRO A 303 24.60 0.13 1.46
C PRO A 303 25.46 -1.14 1.52
N ALA A 304 25.15 -2.01 2.47
CA ALA A 304 25.86 -3.28 2.64
C ALA A 304 24.88 -4.41 2.92
N LEU A 305 24.99 -5.50 2.15
CA LEU A 305 24.18 -6.69 2.38
C LEU A 305 24.84 -7.58 3.43
N GLN A 306 24.05 -8.04 4.38
CA GLN A 306 24.46 -8.98 5.43
C GLN A 306 23.99 -10.41 5.16
N ALA A 307 23.00 -10.59 4.28
CA ALA A 307 22.48 -11.88 3.84
C ALA A 307 21.63 -11.76 2.57
N PHE A 308 21.37 -12.90 1.94
CA PHE A 308 20.18 -13.19 1.15
C PHE A 308 19.28 -14.12 1.97
N SER A 309 17.99 -13.84 2.06
CA SER A 309 17.07 -14.58 2.92
C SER A 309 15.83 -15.08 2.18
N ALA A 310 15.34 -16.26 2.60
CA ALA A 310 13.92 -16.57 2.48
C ALA A 310 13.14 -15.69 3.47
N SER A 311 11.99 -15.16 3.05
CA SER A 311 11.16 -14.25 3.83
C SER A 311 9.68 -14.48 3.53
N HIS A 312 8.83 -14.20 4.51
CA HIS A 312 7.38 -14.22 4.42
C HIS A 312 6.76 -12.94 5.03
N GLU A 313 7.56 -11.89 5.23
CA GLU A 313 7.14 -10.63 5.83
C GLU A 313 6.08 -9.94 4.98
N PRO A 314 4.87 -9.67 5.49
CA PRO A 314 3.86 -8.91 4.75
C PRO A 314 4.01 -7.40 4.91
N SER A 315 4.53 -6.95 6.05
CA SER A 315 4.86 -5.57 6.40
C SER A 315 5.88 -5.57 7.54
N PRO A 316 6.69 -4.52 7.73
CA PRO A 316 7.62 -4.47 8.86
C PRO A 316 6.90 -4.43 10.23
N TRP A 317 5.64 -4.00 10.26
CA TRP A 317 4.82 -3.95 11.48
C TRP A 317 4.37 -5.35 11.93
N MET A 318 3.98 -6.19 10.96
CA MET A 318 3.71 -7.61 11.20
C MET A 318 5.01 -8.36 11.49
N GLY A 319 6.06 -8.02 10.75
CA GLY A 319 7.37 -8.64 10.80
C GLY A 319 7.47 -9.99 10.10
N ASP A 320 8.70 -10.50 10.03
CA ASP A 320 9.06 -11.70 9.29
C ASP A 320 8.93 -12.99 10.13
N ARG A 321 8.86 -14.11 9.42
CA ARG A 321 8.82 -15.47 9.95
C ARG A 321 9.51 -16.47 9.04
N GLN A 322 9.93 -17.57 9.64
CA GLN A 322 10.45 -18.76 8.98
C GLN A 322 11.56 -18.40 7.99
N THR A 323 12.58 -17.70 8.48
CA THR A 323 13.67 -17.19 7.66
C THR A 323 14.80 -18.23 7.53
N PHE A 324 15.63 -18.08 6.49
CA PHE A 324 16.87 -18.82 6.31
C PHE A 324 17.83 -17.99 5.48
N GLN A 325 19.05 -17.78 5.97
CA GLN A 325 19.99 -16.82 5.40
C GLN A 325 21.20 -17.50 4.77
N VAL A 326 21.66 -16.94 3.65
CA VAL A 326 22.92 -17.30 2.99
C VAL A 326 23.73 -16.04 2.66
N MET A 327 25.04 -16.09 2.83
CA MET A 327 25.96 -15.00 2.47
C MET A 327 27.23 -15.55 1.84
N PRO A 328 27.68 -15.07 0.67
CA PRO A 328 28.96 -15.47 0.11
C PRO A 328 30.14 -14.84 0.85
N SER A 329 31.27 -15.56 0.92
CA SER A 329 32.49 -15.10 1.58
C SER A 329 33.74 -15.44 0.78
N THR A 330 34.65 -14.48 0.69
CA THR A 330 35.99 -14.62 0.08
C THR A 330 37.08 -15.01 1.09
N ALA A 331 36.71 -15.26 2.36
CA ALA A 331 37.66 -15.53 3.43
C ALA A 331 38.46 -16.84 3.21
N LYS A 332 39.79 -16.72 3.24
CA LYS A 332 40.70 -17.88 3.16
C LYS A 332 40.61 -18.78 4.39
N GLY A 333 40.45 -18.20 5.57
CA GLY A 333 40.17 -18.89 6.83
C GLY A 333 38.67 -19.16 7.04
N THR A 334 38.27 -19.45 8.28
CA THR A 334 36.86 -19.58 8.66
C THR A 334 36.12 -18.25 8.40
N PRO A 335 35.04 -18.24 7.59
CA PRO A 335 34.20 -17.04 7.43
C PRO A 335 33.65 -16.56 8.77
N SER A 336 33.59 -15.25 8.97
CA SER A 336 32.96 -14.68 10.15
C SER A 336 31.44 -14.73 10.04
N ALA A 337 30.76 -15.19 11.09
CA ALA A 337 29.31 -15.09 11.19
C ALA A 337 28.84 -13.70 11.63
N SER A 338 29.72 -12.85 12.18
CA SER A 338 29.37 -11.49 12.60
C SER A 338 28.75 -10.72 11.44
N ARG A 339 27.54 -10.21 11.65
CA ARG A 339 26.74 -9.48 10.65
C ARG A 339 27.50 -8.30 10.05
N THR A 340 28.19 -7.52 10.89
CA THR A 340 29.02 -6.40 10.44
C THR A 340 30.26 -6.88 9.68
N ALA A 341 30.93 -7.94 10.17
CA ALA A 341 32.16 -8.42 9.55
C ALA A 341 31.94 -9.14 8.21
N ARG A 342 30.76 -9.74 8.01
CA ARG A 342 30.37 -10.43 6.77
C ARG A 342 29.70 -9.52 5.74
N ALA A 343 29.36 -8.29 6.12
CA ALA A 343 28.63 -7.38 5.26
C ALA A 343 29.44 -7.05 4.00
N LEU A 344 28.80 -7.10 2.83
CA LEU A 344 29.43 -6.73 1.57
C LEU A 344 28.84 -5.42 1.05
N PRO A 345 29.64 -4.34 0.97
CA PRO A 345 29.18 -3.06 0.43
C PRO A 345 28.96 -3.13 -1.08
N PHE A 346 27.98 -2.39 -1.57
CA PHE A 346 27.66 -2.28 -3.00
C PHE A 346 27.13 -0.88 -3.33
N ARG A 347 26.90 -0.64 -4.63
CA ARG A 347 26.23 0.57 -5.14
C ARG A 347 24.95 0.16 -5.85
N HIS A 348 23.87 0.94 -5.69
CA HIS A 348 22.62 0.68 -6.41
C HIS A 348 22.77 0.74 -7.94
N SER A 349 23.81 1.40 -8.47
CA SER A 349 24.14 1.34 -9.90
C SER A 349 24.58 -0.04 -10.38
N GLU A 350 25.12 -0.86 -9.48
CA GLU A 350 25.53 -2.24 -9.70
C GLU A 350 24.47 -3.26 -9.20
N GLU A 351 23.29 -2.76 -8.84
CA GLU A 351 22.15 -3.55 -8.39
C GLU A 351 21.07 -3.63 -9.48
N THR A 352 20.55 -4.82 -9.71
CA THR A 352 19.38 -5.07 -10.53
C THR A 352 18.33 -5.80 -9.71
N ALA A 353 17.26 -5.09 -9.34
CA ALA A 353 16.18 -5.63 -8.52
C ALA A 353 14.89 -5.77 -9.35
N ARG A 354 14.53 -7.00 -9.72
CA ARG A 354 13.36 -7.36 -10.55
C ARG A 354 12.58 -8.51 -9.92
N PRO A 355 11.27 -8.65 -10.22
CA PRO A 355 10.44 -9.72 -9.63
C PRO A 355 11.00 -11.12 -9.89
N HIS A 356 11.54 -11.34 -11.08
CA HIS A 356 12.04 -12.64 -11.54
C HIS A 356 13.57 -12.82 -11.37
N TYR A 357 14.28 -11.77 -10.94
CA TYR A 357 15.74 -11.77 -10.85
C TYR A 357 16.26 -10.65 -9.95
N TYR A 358 17.08 -11.02 -8.97
CA TYR A 358 17.94 -10.09 -8.26
C TYR A 358 19.39 -10.31 -8.68
N GLY A 359 20.18 -9.24 -8.81
CA GLY A 359 21.62 -9.34 -9.01
C GLY A 359 22.35 -8.14 -8.47
N VAL A 360 23.51 -8.37 -7.85
CA VAL A 360 24.37 -7.31 -7.31
C VAL A 360 25.84 -7.68 -7.51
N THR A 361 26.65 -6.67 -7.86
CA THR A 361 28.12 -6.75 -7.80
C THR A 361 28.60 -5.90 -6.63
N PHE A 362 29.37 -6.49 -5.73
CA PHE A 362 29.90 -5.83 -4.54
C PHE A 362 31.21 -5.11 -4.86
N GLU A 363 31.63 -4.17 -4.00
CA GLU A 363 32.86 -3.37 -4.20
C GLU A 363 34.13 -4.25 -4.28
N ASN A 364 34.11 -5.47 -3.72
CA ASN A 364 35.22 -6.42 -3.83
C ASN A 364 35.21 -7.26 -5.12
N GLY A 365 34.28 -7.00 -6.05
CA GLY A 365 34.14 -7.71 -7.32
C GLY A 365 33.37 -9.03 -7.26
N LEU A 366 32.90 -9.45 -6.08
CA LEU A 366 32.01 -10.60 -5.95
C LEU A 366 30.65 -10.27 -6.56
N ARG A 367 30.05 -11.23 -7.27
CA ARG A 367 28.70 -11.09 -7.83
C ARG A 367 27.76 -12.15 -7.26
N ALA A 368 26.56 -11.74 -6.87
CA ALA A 368 25.49 -12.62 -6.42
C ALA A 368 24.22 -12.40 -7.25
N GLU A 369 23.54 -13.48 -7.59
CA GLU A 369 22.33 -13.46 -8.42
C GLU A 369 21.29 -14.46 -7.89
N VAL A 370 20.00 -14.10 -7.90
CA VAL A 370 18.90 -14.94 -7.41
C VAL A 370 17.79 -14.99 -8.45
N THR A 371 17.21 -16.17 -8.67
CA THR A 371 15.98 -16.32 -9.45
C THR A 371 15.01 -17.31 -8.79
N PRO A 372 13.71 -16.99 -8.67
CA PRO A 372 12.79 -17.73 -7.82
C PRO A 372 11.98 -18.76 -8.60
N THR A 373 11.47 -19.72 -7.85
CA THR A 373 10.28 -20.51 -8.16
C THR A 373 9.30 -20.33 -6.99
N ASP A 374 8.31 -21.21 -6.81
CA ASP A 374 7.30 -21.03 -5.77
C ASP A 374 7.88 -21.42 -4.39
N HIS A 375 8.37 -22.65 -4.28
CA HIS A 375 8.95 -23.19 -3.03
C HIS A 375 10.49 -23.17 -3.02
N ALA A 376 11.13 -22.79 -4.13
CA ALA A 376 12.57 -22.89 -4.32
C ALA A 376 13.18 -21.66 -5.01
N ALA A 377 14.52 -21.59 -5.04
CA ALA A 377 15.29 -20.63 -5.83
C ALA A 377 16.60 -21.25 -6.34
N MET A 378 17.15 -20.62 -7.39
CA MET A 378 18.55 -20.76 -7.75
C MET A 378 19.30 -19.49 -7.37
N MET A 379 20.41 -19.64 -6.65
CA MET A 379 21.34 -18.57 -6.33
C MET A 379 22.69 -18.85 -6.96
N ARG A 380 23.27 -17.86 -7.64
CA ARG A 380 24.55 -17.98 -8.34
C ARG A 380 25.53 -16.97 -7.78
N PHE A 381 26.71 -17.44 -7.37
CA PHE A 381 27.76 -16.62 -6.78
C PHE A 381 29.03 -16.73 -7.63
N THR A 382 29.50 -15.63 -8.17
CA THR A 382 30.75 -15.57 -8.96
C THR A 382 31.83 -14.87 -8.13
N PHE A 383 32.86 -15.62 -7.77
CA PHE A 383 33.91 -15.16 -6.86
C PHE A 383 35.08 -14.51 -7.62
N PRO A 384 35.72 -13.48 -7.04
CA PRO A 384 36.93 -12.89 -7.61
C PRO A 384 38.06 -13.91 -7.79
N LYS A 385 38.98 -13.61 -8.72
CA LYS A 385 40.15 -14.45 -8.98
C LYS A 385 41.05 -14.50 -7.73
N ARG A 386 41.56 -15.69 -7.38
CA ARG A 386 42.49 -15.97 -6.26
C ARG A 386 41.88 -15.92 -4.84
N ASP A 387 40.60 -15.61 -4.72
CA ASP A 387 39.89 -15.64 -3.44
C ASP A 387 39.34 -17.03 -3.10
N ALA A 388 38.98 -17.25 -1.85
CA ALA A 388 38.22 -18.45 -1.49
C ALA A 388 36.77 -18.35 -2.00
N ALA A 389 36.16 -19.51 -2.28
CA ALA A 389 34.74 -19.60 -2.54
C ALA A 389 34.07 -20.31 -1.35
N ALA A 390 33.36 -19.56 -0.53
CA ALA A 390 32.60 -20.09 0.59
C ALA A 390 31.20 -19.48 0.64
N LEU A 391 30.23 -20.26 1.11
CA LEU A 391 28.89 -19.80 1.45
C LEU A 391 28.66 -20.03 2.93
N LEU A 392 28.31 -18.95 3.63
CA LEU A 392 27.87 -18.94 5.01
C LEU A 392 26.35 -19.13 5.05
N PHE A 393 25.87 -19.96 5.96
CA PHE A 393 24.46 -20.19 6.28
C PHE A 393 24.21 -19.74 7.70
N ASP A 394 23.09 -19.07 7.93
CA ASP A 394 22.73 -18.54 9.24
C ASP A 394 21.20 -18.35 9.36
N ASN A 395 20.76 -17.82 10.50
CA ASN A 395 19.41 -17.37 10.70
C ASN A 395 19.33 -16.00 11.42
N VAL A 396 18.12 -15.47 11.58
CA VAL A 396 17.88 -14.20 12.27
C VAL A 396 18.14 -14.31 13.78
N ASP A 397 17.81 -15.46 14.38
CA ASP A 397 18.09 -15.76 15.80
C ASP A 397 18.30 -17.27 16.03
N ASP A 398 18.43 -17.68 17.29
CA ASP A 398 18.79 -19.05 17.71
C ASP A 398 17.66 -20.09 17.57
N HIS A 399 16.45 -19.69 17.14
CA HIS A 399 15.32 -20.61 16.93
C HIS A 399 15.41 -21.32 15.58
N ALA A 400 16.53 -21.96 15.31
CA ALA A 400 16.81 -22.63 14.05
C ALA A 400 17.81 -23.77 14.24
N GLY A 401 17.95 -24.62 13.21
CA GLY A 401 18.95 -25.68 13.21
C GLY A 401 19.51 -25.95 11.83
N LEU A 402 20.81 -26.27 11.77
CA LEU A 402 21.54 -26.55 10.54
C LEU A 402 22.16 -27.96 10.56
N THR A 403 22.16 -28.61 9.40
CA THR A 403 22.87 -29.86 9.11
C THR A 403 23.69 -29.68 7.83
N LEU A 404 24.99 -29.98 7.91
CA LEU A 404 25.93 -29.90 6.79
C LEU A 404 26.43 -31.30 6.45
N ASP A 405 26.22 -31.75 5.21
CA ASP A 405 26.88 -32.95 4.65
C ASP A 405 27.96 -32.49 3.68
N THR A 406 29.20 -32.37 4.18
CA THR A 406 30.37 -31.92 3.41
C THR A 406 30.84 -32.96 2.38
N ARG A 407 30.45 -34.22 2.52
CA ARG A 407 30.79 -35.28 1.56
C ARG A 407 29.87 -35.25 0.35
N ARG A 408 28.57 -35.02 0.57
CA ARG A 408 27.57 -34.92 -0.50
C ARG A 408 27.38 -33.51 -1.03
N GLY A 409 27.92 -32.51 -0.34
CA GLY A 409 27.71 -31.11 -0.67
C GLY A 409 26.24 -30.71 -0.54
N THR A 410 25.62 -31.03 0.60
CA THR A 410 24.21 -30.66 0.85
C THR A 410 24.04 -29.95 2.18
N VAL A 411 23.10 -29.00 2.20
CA VAL A 411 22.66 -28.31 3.41
C VAL A 411 21.21 -28.70 3.68
N SER A 412 20.87 -28.93 4.94
CA SER A 412 19.47 -29.02 5.38
C SER A 412 19.32 -28.33 6.72
N GLY A 413 18.11 -27.88 7.04
CA GLY A 413 17.88 -27.18 8.28
C GLY A 413 16.40 -26.95 8.57
N TRP A 414 16.16 -26.23 9.64
CA TRP A 414 14.83 -25.77 10.03
C TRP A 414 14.89 -24.38 10.68
N SER A 415 13.75 -23.69 10.67
CA SER A 415 13.58 -22.35 11.25
C SER A 415 12.21 -22.23 11.92
N ASP A 416 12.23 -21.83 13.19
CA ASP A 416 11.06 -21.43 14.00
C ASP A 416 11.07 -19.91 14.26
N VAL A 417 11.96 -19.16 13.58
CA VAL A 417 12.02 -17.71 13.68
C VAL A 417 10.66 -17.13 13.37
N ARG A 418 10.15 -16.27 14.25
CA ARG A 418 8.88 -15.56 14.05
C ARG A 418 8.85 -14.25 14.81
N SER A 419 8.16 -13.26 14.27
CA SER A 419 7.81 -12.02 14.96
C SER A 419 6.71 -12.26 15.99
N GLY A 420 6.37 -11.24 16.80
CA GLY A 420 5.28 -11.34 17.78
C GLY A 420 3.90 -11.50 17.16
N LEU A 421 3.67 -10.95 15.96
CA LEU A 421 2.40 -11.01 15.22
C LEU A 421 2.36 -12.15 14.20
N SER A 422 3.40 -12.99 14.15
CA SER A 422 3.45 -14.19 13.31
C SER A 422 2.65 -15.36 13.93
N THR A 423 1.41 -15.12 14.34
CA THR A 423 0.54 -16.08 15.02
C THR A 423 0.37 -17.36 14.20
N GLY A 424 0.46 -18.54 14.82
CA GLY A 424 0.29 -19.82 14.14
C GLY A 424 1.46 -20.23 13.23
N ALA A 425 2.53 -19.44 13.12
CA ALA A 425 3.74 -19.83 12.40
C ALA A 425 4.40 -21.04 13.08
N THR A 426 4.64 -22.10 12.30
CA THR A 426 5.29 -23.34 12.75
C THR A 426 6.66 -23.51 12.08
N ARG A 427 7.30 -24.67 12.26
CA ARG A 427 8.63 -24.92 11.70
C ARG A 427 8.66 -24.96 10.17
N MET A 428 9.54 -24.17 9.56
CA MET A 428 9.94 -24.34 8.16
C MET A 428 11.17 -25.23 8.05
N PHE A 429 11.23 -26.07 7.01
CA PHE A 429 12.36 -26.93 6.67
C PHE A 429 13.03 -26.47 5.40
N VAL A 430 14.35 -26.62 5.33
CA VAL A 430 15.19 -26.15 4.21
C VAL A 430 16.05 -27.28 3.69
N HIS A 431 16.25 -27.32 2.37
CA HIS A 431 17.22 -28.20 1.72
C HIS A 431 17.91 -27.49 0.55
N ALA A 432 19.24 -27.62 0.46
CA ALA A 432 20.03 -27.06 -0.64
C ALA A 432 21.11 -28.02 -1.17
N GLU A 433 21.37 -27.91 -2.48
CA GLU A 433 22.37 -28.67 -3.25
C GLU A 433 23.20 -27.70 -4.11
N PHE A 434 24.45 -28.05 -4.43
CA PHE A 434 25.39 -27.18 -5.19
C PHE A 434 25.96 -27.87 -6.43
N ASP A 435 26.36 -27.09 -7.43
CA ASP A 435 27.03 -27.56 -8.65
C ASP A 435 28.56 -27.68 -8.52
N ALA A 436 29.15 -27.05 -7.50
CA ALA A 436 30.58 -27.07 -7.23
C ALA A 436 30.92 -28.09 -6.13
N PRO A 437 32.02 -28.87 -6.27
CA PRO A 437 32.47 -29.79 -5.23
C PRO A 437 32.81 -29.06 -3.93
N THR A 438 32.34 -29.60 -2.80
CA THR A 438 32.69 -29.13 -1.47
C THR A 438 34.08 -29.62 -1.05
N THR A 439 34.94 -28.70 -0.59
CA THR A 439 36.29 -29.01 -0.11
C THR A 439 36.43 -28.92 1.40
N GLY A 440 35.38 -28.47 2.11
CA GLY A 440 35.37 -28.34 3.55
C GLY A 440 34.15 -27.58 4.04
N GLY A 441 34.02 -27.47 5.36
CA GLY A 441 32.93 -26.76 6.00
C GLY A 441 32.74 -27.23 7.44
N SER A 442 32.15 -26.38 8.27
CA SER A 442 31.81 -26.71 9.64
C SER A 442 30.67 -25.83 10.13
N LYS A 443 30.01 -26.25 11.21
CA LYS A 443 29.21 -25.31 12.01
C LYS A 443 30.13 -24.26 12.63
N LEU A 444 29.58 -23.07 12.86
CA LEU A 444 30.25 -21.98 13.56
C LEU A 444 29.77 -21.94 15.00
N LYS A 445 30.69 -21.64 15.92
CA LYS A 445 30.41 -21.60 17.36
C LYS A 445 30.09 -20.19 17.87
N ASP A 446 30.58 -19.17 17.18
CA ASP A 446 30.55 -17.78 17.62
C ASP A 446 30.07 -16.84 16.51
N GLY A 447 29.37 -15.77 16.89
CA GLY A 447 29.03 -14.63 16.03
C GLY A 447 27.82 -14.80 15.09
N GLY A 448 27.18 -15.97 15.08
CA GLY A 448 25.93 -16.23 14.34
C GLY A 448 24.93 -17.00 15.20
N SER A 449 23.81 -17.40 14.62
CA SER A 449 22.76 -18.13 15.35
C SER A 449 23.27 -19.48 15.85
N LYS A 450 23.03 -19.76 17.14
CA LYS A 450 23.39 -21.02 17.78
C LYS A 450 22.77 -22.19 17.04
N ASP A 451 23.57 -23.23 16.78
CA ASP A 451 23.19 -24.46 16.07
C ASP A 451 22.72 -24.31 14.61
N ALA A 452 22.54 -23.07 14.13
CA ALA A 452 22.08 -22.70 12.80
C ALA A 452 23.14 -22.01 11.91
N ALA A 453 24.23 -21.52 12.50
CA ALA A 453 25.35 -20.92 11.75
C ALA A 453 26.37 -21.98 11.27
N GLY A 454 26.79 -21.88 10.02
CA GLY A 454 27.79 -22.77 9.44
C GLY A 454 28.25 -22.32 8.06
N TYR A 455 29.29 -22.95 7.51
CA TYR A 455 29.73 -22.64 6.15
C TYR A 455 30.15 -23.88 5.38
N LEU A 456 30.06 -23.79 4.05
CA LEU A 456 30.68 -24.72 3.11
C LEU A 456 31.70 -23.98 2.26
N ARG A 457 32.80 -24.66 1.93
CA ARG A 457 33.85 -24.19 1.01
C ARG A 457 33.83 -25.02 -0.26
N PHE A 458 34.08 -24.37 -1.39
CA PHE A 458 33.93 -24.96 -2.72
C PHE A 458 35.21 -24.84 -3.55
N ALA A 459 35.39 -25.80 -4.46
CA ALA A 459 36.32 -25.72 -5.58
C ALA A 459 35.53 -25.41 -6.86
N PRO A 460 35.20 -24.12 -7.14
CA PRO A 460 34.47 -23.77 -8.35
C PRO A 460 35.32 -23.97 -9.60
N GLY A 461 34.66 -24.09 -10.75
CA GLY A 461 35.29 -24.23 -12.06
C GLY A 461 36.05 -22.98 -12.53
N ALA A 462 36.42 -22.97 -13.82
CA ALA A 462 37.22 -21.89 -14.41
C ALA A 462 36.53 -20.52 -14.40
N ASP A 463 35.20 -20.50 -14.46
CA ASP A 463 34.37 -19.29 -14.36
C ASP A 463 34.19 -18.80 -12.92
N ARG A 464 34.68 -19.55 -11.93
CA ARG A 464 34.65 -19.23 -10.50
C ARG A 464 33.24 -19.08 -9.94
N THR A 465 32.27 -19.76 -10.55
CA THR A 465 30.88 -19.73 -10.12
C THR A 465 30.52 -20.91 -9.21
N VAL A 466 29.70 -20.65 -8.20
CA VAL A 466 28.99 -21.65 -7.39
C VAL A 466 27.50 -21.38 -7.50
N THR A 467 26.73 -22.35 -8.00
CA THR A 467 25.27 -22.30 -8.06
C THR A 467 24.67 -23.16 -6.96
N MET A 468 23.87 -22.54 -6.10
CA MET A 468 23.04 -23.21 -5.10
C MET A 468 21.61 -23.34 -5.61
N ARG A 469 21.05 -24.55 -5.54
CA ARG A 469 19.61 -24.78 -5.65
C ARG A 469 19.07 -25.01 -4.24
N ILE A 470 18.08 -24.23 -3.82
CA ILE A 470 17.52 -24.28 -2.46
C ILE A 470 15.99 -24.35 -2.51
N ALA A 471 15.38 -25.15 -1.64
CA ALA A 471 13.93 -25.22 -1.47
C ALA A 471 13.53 -25.26 0.01
N THR A 472 12.31 -24.82 0.29
CA THR A 472 11.70 -24.86 1.61
C THR A 472 10.44 -25.73 1.62
N SER A 473 9.94 -26.04 2.82
CA SER A 473 8.66 -26.71 3.07
C SER A 473 8.19 -26.39 4.49
N LEU A 474 6.88 -26.31 4.71
CA LEU A 474 6.28 -26.23 6.05
C LEU A 474 5.93 -27.62 6.62
N ILE A 475 6.20 -28.69 5.86
CA ILE A 475 5.82 -30.06 6.24
C ILE A 475 7.03 -30.86 6.73
N SER A 476 8.12 -30.93 5.94
CA SER A 476 9.29 -31.73 6.30
C SER A 476 10.51 -31.44 5.42
N VAL A 477 11.69 -31.88 5.87
CA VAL A 477 12.91 -31.89 5.02
C VAL A 477 12.72 -32.80 3.80
N ALA A 478 11.98 -33.90 3.93
CA ALA A 478 11.68 -34.79 2.81
C ALA A 478 10.82 -34.10 1.74
N GLN A 479 9.86 -33.26 2.17
CA GLN A 479 9.04 -32.47 1.28
C GLN A 479 9.83 -31.31 0.66
N ALA A 480 10.70 -30.61 1.40
CA ALA A 480 11.61 -29.60 0.83
C ALA A 480 12.48 -30.19 -0.29
N LYS A 481 12.99 -31.41 -0.11
CA LYS A 481 13.70 -32.17 -1.16
C LYS A 481 12.80 -32.49 -2.38
N ALA A 482 11.53 -32.78 -2.15
CA ALA A 482 10.57 -33.04 -3.22
C ALA A 482 10.26 -31.78 -4.02
N ASN A 483 10.04 -30.65 -3.34
CA ASN A 483 9.85 -29.33 -3.95
C ASN A 483 11.07 -28.96 -4.81
N LEU A 484 12.29 -29.15 -4.30
CA LEU A 484 13.51 -28.87 -5.05
C LEU A 484 13.59 -29.68 -6.35
N ARG A 485 13.35 -30.99 -6.30
CA ARG A 485 13.38 -31.85 -7.48
C ARG A 485 12.30 -31.49 -8.50
N ALA A 486 11.13 -31.06 -8.05
CA ALA A 486 10.00 -30.72 -8.92
C ALA A 486 10.20 -29.37 -9.62
N GLU A 487 10.66 -28.35 -8.89
CA GLU A 487 10.71 -26.98 -9.39
C GLU A 487 12.05 -26.63 -10.05
N VAL A 488 13.15 -27.16 -9.49
CA VAL A 488 14.53 -26.90 -9.92
C VAL A 488 15.35 -28.21 -9.96
N PRO A 489 15.04 -29.14 -10.90
CA PRO A 489 15.82 -30.37 -11.07
C PRO A 489 17.28 -30.06 -11.43
N ALA A 490 18.18 -31.03 -11.24
CA ALA A 490 19.62 -30.82 -11.33
C ALA A 490 20.12 -30.36 -12.72
N ASP A 491 19.40 -30.71 -13.79
CA ASP A 491 19.70 -30.33 -15.17
C ASP A 491 19.11 -28.97 -15.58
N ARG A 492 18.33 -28.33 -14.70
CA ARG A 492 17.71 -27.02 -14.96
C ARG A 492 18.74 -25.91 -14.83
N SER A 493 18.89 -25.10 -15.87
CA SER A 493 19.81 -23.94 -15.83
C SER A 493 19.19 -22.71 -15.18
N PHE A 494 20.05 -21.85 -14.59
CA PHE A 494 19.65 -20.56 -14.02
C PHE A 494 18.84 -19.70 -15.02
N ALA A 495 19.28 -19.66 -16.28
CA ALA A 495 18.59 -18.90 -17.33
C ALA A 495 17.18 -19.44 -17.61
N GLN A 496 16.97 -20.76 -17.53
CA GLN A 496 15.64 -21.36 -17.72
C GLN A 496 14.70 -21.04 -16.55
N VAL A 497 15.18 -21.07 -15.30
CA VAL A 497 14.37 -20.67 -14.14
C VAL A 497 13.99 -19.20 -14.25
N ARG A 498 14.97 -18.33 -14.51
CA ARG A 498 14.75 -16.89 -14.75
C ARG A 498 13.74 -16.63 -15.85
N LYS A 499 13.87 -17.32 -17.00
CA LYS A 499 12.93 -17.15 -18.12
C LYS A 499 11.51 -17.56 -17.74
N ARG A 500 11.33 -18.64 -16.98
CA ARG A 500 10.01 -19.10 -16.50
C ARG A 500 9.39 -18.11 -15.53
N ALA A 501 10.16 -17.64 -14.53
CA ALA A 501 9.70 -16.63 -13.59
C ALA A 501 9.32 -15.32 -14.30
N ARG A 502 10.14 -14.88 -15.27
CA ARG A 502 9.84 -13.71 -16.09
C ARG A 502 8.54 -13.88 -16.89
N ALA A 503 8.37 -15.02 -17.55
CA ALA A 503 7.17 -15.28 -18.33
C ALA A 503 5.89 -15.25 -17.48
N ARG A 504 5.93 -15.75 -16.23
CA ARG A 504 4.79 -15.64 -15.30
C ARG A 504 4.45 -14.18 -14.96
N TRP A 505 5.45 -13.35 -14.75
CA TRP A 505 5.23 -11.92 -14.51
C TRP A 505 4.77 -11.19 -15.75
N ASP A 506 5.36 -11.44 -16.92
CA ASP A 506 4.96 -10.75 -18.16
C ASP A 506 3.52 -11.10 -18.55
N ASP A 507 3.10 -12.36 -18.37
CA ASP A 507 1.72 -12.80 -18.58
C ASP A 507 0.74 -12.04 -17.67
N LEU A 508 1.05 -11.95 -16.37
CA LEU A 508 0.23 -11.25 -15.41
C LEU A 508 0.23 -9.72 -15.61
N LEU A 509 1.39 -9.11 -15.83
CA LEU A 509 1.53 -7.67 -16.04
C LEU A 509 0.88 -7.25 -17.36
N GLY A 510 0.81 -8.16 -18.34
CA GLY A 510 0.13 -7.99 -19.61
C GLY A 510 -1.39 -7.86 -19.49
N VAL A 511 -1.98 -7.97 -18.29
CA VAL A 511 -3.40 -7.68 -18.07
C VAL A 511 -3.75 -6.22 -18.36
N ILE A 512 -2.78 -5.30 -18.31
CA ILE A 512 -2.96 -3.89 -18.64
C ILE A 512 -1.87 -3.40 -19.61
N GLU A 513 -2.31 -2.87 -20.74
CA GLU A 513 -1.48 -2.14 -21.70
C GLU A 513 -1.91 -0.67 -21.75
N VAL A 514 -0.94 0.24 -21.92
CA VAL A 514 -1.20 1.70 -21.90
C VAL A 514 -0.45 2.45 -22.99
N GLU A 515 -1.08 3.49 -23.52
CA GLU A 515 -0.49 4.44 -24.46
C GLU A 515 -0.44 5.84 -23.84
N GLY A 516 0.53 6.66 -24.24
CA GLY A 516 0.72 8.02 -23.72
C GLY A 516 1.39 8.08 -22.34
N ALA A 517 1.92 6.96 -21.83
CA ALA A 517 2.64 6.91 -20.56
C ALA A 517 4.09 7.40 -20.67
N THR A 518 4.57 8.12 -19.65
CA THR A 518 6.01 8.39 -19.48
C THR A 518 6.75 7.13 -18.98
N PRO A 519 8.09 7.05 -19.13
CA PRO A 519 8.86 5.93 -18.57
C PRO A 519 8.69 5.75 -17.05
N ASP A 520 8.49 6.85 -16.32
CA ASP A 520 8.20 6.82 -14.88
C ASP A 520 6.81 6.26 -14.61
N GLN A 521 5.78 6.68 -15.36
CA GLN A 521 4.44 6.12 -15.24
C GLN A 521 4.37 4.63 -15.59
N LEU A 522 5.12 4.16 -16.60
CA LEU A 522 5.25 2.72 -16.88
C LEU A 522 5.91 1.97 -15.71
N THR A 523 6.95 2.55 -15.10
CA THR A 523 7.59 1.99 -13.91
C THR A 523 6.59 1.91 -12.75
N THR A 524 5.84 2.98 -12.49
CA THR A 524 4.85 3.04 -11.41
C THR A 524 3.70 2.06 -11.64
N LEU A 525 3.11 2.02 -12.84
CA LEU A 525 2.02 1.10 -13.18
C LEU A 525 2.43 -0.36 -12.97
N TYR A 526 3.52 -0.80 -13.60
CA TYR A 526 3.92 -2.20 -13.53
C TYR A 526 4.50 -2.59 -12.16
N SER A 527 5.10 -1.65 -11.42
CA SER A 527 5.53 -1.91 -10.05
C SER A 527 4.35 -2.02 -9.08
N ASN A 528 3.29 -1.23 -9.27
CA ASN A 528 2.04 -1.36 -8.51
C ASN A 528 1.34 -2.70 -8.84
N LEU A 529 1.25 -3.09 -10.12
CA LEU A 529 0.72 -4.42 -10.47
C LEU A 529 1.56 -5.55 -9.84
N TYR A 530 2.89 -5.42 -9.85
CA TYR A 530 3.76 -6.37 -9.16
C TYR A 530 3.43 -6.49 -7.66
N ARG A 531 3.31 -5.36 -6.95
CA ARG A 531 3.01 -5.36 -5.51
C ARG A 531 1.63 -5.88 -5.19
N LEU A 532 0.63 -5.53 -6.01
CA LEU A 532 -0.72 -6.08 -5.93
C LEU A 532 -0.67 -7.60 -5.88
N TYR A 533 0.04 -8.25 -6.78
CA TYR A 533 0.07 -9.71 -6.88
C TYR A 533 1.16 -10.41 -6.05
N LEU A 534 1.71 -9.78 -5.01
CA LEU A 534 2.57 -10.46 -4.05
C LEU A 534 1.77 -11.19 -2.96
N TYR A 535 0.67 -10.60 -2.51
CA TYR A 535 -0.13 -11.09 -1.37
C TYR A 535 -1.58 -11.35 -1.79
N PRO A 536 -2.31 -12.27 -1.14
CA PRO A 536 -1.84 -13.23 -0.15
C PRO A 536 -0.83 -14.23 -0.71
N ASN A 537 -0.02 -14.82 0.15
CA ASN A 537 0.92 -15.88 -0.22
C ASN A 537 0.23 -17.25 -0.22
N ALA A 538 0.61 -18.12 -1.15
CA ALA A 538 0.29 -19.53 -1.07
C ALA A 538 0.90 -20.15 0.19
N GLY A 539 0.13 -20.97 0.90
CA GLY A 539 0.59 -21.72 2.09
C GLY A 539 0.56 -23.23 1.92
N HIS A 540 0.51 -23.72 0.67
CA HIS A 540 0.25 -25.12 0.34
C HIS A 540 1.32 -25.70 -0.58
N GLU A 541 1.48 -27.03 -0.56
CA GLU A 541 2.53 -27.77 -1.25
C GLU A 541 1.95 -28.98 -1.99
N ARG A 542 2.72 -29.56 -2.94
CA ARG A 542 2.35 -30.80 -3.63
C ARG A 542 2.93 -32.03 -2.93
N VAL A 543 2.10 -32.76 -2.20
CA VAL A 543 2.48 -33.90 -1.35
C VAL A 543 1.79 -35.17 -1.86
N GLY A 544 2.57 -36.15 -2.32
CA GLY A 544 2.04 -37.44 -2.78
C GLY A 544 0.99 -37.31 -3.90
N GLY A 545 1.14 -36.33 -4.79
CA GLY A 545 0.22 -36.06 -5.89
C GLY A 545 -1.02 -35.23 -5.54
N ARG A 546 -1.20 -34.82 -4.28
CA ARG A 546 -2.29 -33.94 -3.83
C ARG A 546 -1.75 -32.58 -3.39
N THR A 547 -2.61 -31.56 -3.39
CA THR A 547 -2.30 -30.28 -2.73
C THR A 547 -2.63 -30.41 -1.24
N ARG A 548 -1.66 -30.12 -0.37
CA ARG A 548 -1.77 -30.21 1.08
C ARG A 548 -1.04 -29.07 1.76
N TYR A 549 -1.39 -28.76 2.99
CA TYR A 549 -0.67 -27.77 3.79
C TYR A 549 -0.57 -28.18 5.26
N ALA A 550 0.42 -27.61 5.94
CA ALA A 550 0.51 -27.62 7.39
C ALA A 550 -0.41 -26.52 7.94
N SER A 551 -1.55 -26.90 8.54
CA SER A 551 -2.58 -25.94 8.95
C SER A 551 -2.13 -25.12 10.17
N PRO A 552 -2.10 -23.78 10.08
CA PRO A 552 -1.90 -22.90 11.24
C PRO A 552 -3.21 -22.64 12.01
N PHE A 553 -4.33 -23.16 11.52
CA PHE A 553 -5.69 -22.93 12.06
C PHE A 553 -6.24 -24.14 12.83
N SER A 554 -5.66 -25.32 12.61
CA SER A 554 -5.99 -26.54 13.34
C SER A 554 -5.08 -26.73 14.56
N PRO A 555 -5.56 -27.39 15.63
CA PRO A 555 -4.68 -27.90 16.69
C PRO A 555 -3.55 -28.77 16.12
N ALA A 556 -2.35 -28.60 16.67
CA ALA A 556 -1.20 -29.40 16.28
C ALA A 556 -1.45 -30.89 16.54
N ALA A 557 -0.98 -31.75 15.63
CA ALA A 557 -1.07 -33.21 15.77
C ALA A 557 0.04 -33.78 16.68
N GLY A 558 1.09 -33.00 16.95
CA GLY A 558 2.20 -33.35 17.83
C GLY A 558 3.26 -32.25 17.86
N PRO A 559 4.43 -32.48 18.48
CA PRO A 559 5.53 -31.53 18.47
C PRO A 559 6.31 -31.55 17.14
N ASP A 560 6.91 -30.41 16.79
CA ASP A 560 7.87 -30.33 15.69
C ASP A 560 9.14 -31.15 16.01
N THR A 561 9.68 -31.83 15.00
CA THR A 561 11.01 -32.47 15.05
C THR A 561 11.97 -31.72 14.13
N PRO A 562 13.29 -31.96 14.20
CA PRO A 562 14.23 -31.35 13.25
C PRO A 562 13.99 -31.67 11.77
N THR A 563 13.10 -32.62 11.46
CA THR A 563 12.88 -33.10 10.08
C THR A 563 11.42 -33.10 9.62
N ARG A 564 10.45 -32.89 10.52
CA ARG A 564 9.01 -32.94 10.22
C ARG A 564 8.21 -32.06 11.18
N THR A 565 7.18 -31.39 10.65
CA THR A 565 6.29 -30.55 11.45
C THR A 565 5.38 -31.35 12.38
N GLY A 566 4.96 -30.71 13.47
CA GLY A 566 3.88 -31.13 14.35
C GLY A 566 2.49 -30.64 13.93
N SER A 567 2.39 -29.75 12.94
CA SER A 567 1.10 -29.27 12.41
C SER A 567 0.24 -30.41 11.85
N LYS A 568 -1.08 -30.25 11.97
CA LYS A 568 -2.02 -31.10 11.24
C LYS A 568 -1.88 -30.83 9.74
N ILE A 569 -1.70 -31.90 8.96
CA ILE A 569 -1.65 -31.82 7.50
C ILE A 569 -3.07 -31.96 6.96
N VAL A 570 -3.51 -31.00 6.14
CA VAL A 570 -4.86 -30.93 5.59
C VAL A 570 -4.80 -30.96 4.06
N ASP A 571 -5.79 -31.58 3.41
CA ASP A 571 -5.95 -31.57 1.94
C ASP A 571 -6.57 -30.22 1.52
N GLY A 572 -6.00 -29.55 0.52
CA GLY A 572 -6.54 -28.29 0.00
C GLY A 572 -5.47 -27.23 -0.32
N GLU A 573 -5.92 -26.12 -0.89
CA GLU A 573 -5.13 -24.91 -1.12
C GLU A 573 -5.47 -23.91 -0.01
N VAL A 574 -4.46 -23.37 0.66
CA VAL A 574 -4.61 -22.31 1.66
C VAL A 574 -3.81 -21.09 1.24
N TYR A 575 -4.31 -19.91 1.62
CA TYR A 575 -3.67 -18.62 1.42
C TYR A 575 -3.55 -17.90 2.77
N VAL A 576 -2.44 -17.18 2.95
CA VAL A 576 -2.06 -16.50 4.20
C VAL A 576 -1.40 -15.15 3.90
N ASN A 577 -1.00 -14.38 4.93
CA ASN A 577 -0.34 -13.07 4.78
C ASN A 577 -1.25 -12.03 4.11
N ASN A 578 -2.37 -11.71 4.75
CA ASN A 578 -3.32 -10.72 4.25
C ASN A 578 -4.01 -9.97 5.40
N GLY A 579 -4.00 -8.64 5.33
CA GLY A 579 -4.86 -7.77 6.12
C GLY A 579 -6.14 -7.45 5.36
N PHE A 580 -7.27 -8.00 5.80
CA PHE A 580 -8.54 -7.63 5.16
C PHE A 580 -8.93 -6.20 5.46
N TRP A 581 -8.51 -5.65 6.61
CA TRP A 581 -8.72 -4.23 6.88
C TRP A 581 -8.19 -3.43 5.72
N ASP A 582 -6.95 -3.60 5.26
CA ASP A 582 -6.41 -2.88 4.10
C ASP A 582 -7.12 -3.30 2.79
N THR A 583 -6.96 -4.58 2.46
CA THR A 583 -7.14 -5.10 1.09
C THR A 583 -8.58 -5.10 0.58
N TYR A 584 -9.60 -5.02 1.45
CA TYR A 584 -11.00 -5.02 0.99
C TYR A 584 -11.31 -3.81 0.11
N ARG A 585 -10.63 -2.66 0.32
CA ARG A 585 -10.91 -1.40 -0.37
C ARG A 585 -10.65 -1.47 -1.86
N THR A 586 -9.51 -2.02 -2.25
CA THR A 586 -9.01 -1.94 -3.63
C THR A 586 -8.43 -3.26 -4.14
N THR A 587 -7.69 -4.01 -3.33
CA THR A 587 -7.04 -5.26 -3.74
C THR A 587 -8.04 -6.34 -4.16
N TRP A 588 -9.03 -6.67 -3.31
CA TRP A 588 -10.05 -7.68 -3.65
C TRP A 588 -10.94 -7.29 -4.85
N PRO A 589 -11.38 -6.01 -4.98
CA PRO A 589 -12.00 -5.54 -6.21
C PRO A 589 -11.12 -5.68 -7.46
N ALA A 590 -9.81 -5.47 -7.33
CA ALA A 590 -8.87 -5.62 -8.43
C ALA A 590 -8.76 -7.09 -8.85
N TYR A 591 -8.65 -8.03 -7.91
CA TYR A 591 -8.68 -9.46 -8.21
C TYR A 591 -9.99 -9.86 -8.89
N SER A 592 -11.12 -9.38 -8.39
CA SER A 592 -12.43 -9.71 -8.94
C SER A 592 -12.64 -9.20 -10.38
N LEU A 593 -11.91 -8.15 -10.81
CA LEU A 593 -11.99 -7.62 -12.17
C LEU A 593 -10.91 -8.18 -13.09
N LEU A 594 -9.66 -8.16 -12.63
CA LEU A 594 -8.49 -8.42 -13.45
C LEU A 594 -8.15 -9.93 -13.53
N THR A 595 -8.39 -10.67 -12.45
CA THR A 595 -8.01 -12.09 -12.33
C THR A 595 -9.07 -12.91 -11.55
N PRO A 596 -10.35 -12.90 -11.96
CA PRO A 596 -11.46 -13.46 -11.17
C PRO A 596 -11.28 -14.95 -10.85
N LYS A 597 -10.65 -15.76 -11.71
CA LYS A 597 -10.37 -17.18 -11.39
C LYS A 597 -9.39 -17.32 -10.24
N GLN A 598 -8.35 -16.49 -10.20
CA GLN A 598 -7.38 -16.49 -9.11
C GLN A 598 -8.02 -15.95 -7.82
N ALA A 599 -8.88 -14.91 -7.94
CA ALA A 599 -9.66 -14.39 -6.83
C ALA A 599 -10.50 -15.48 -6.14
N GLY A 600 -11.19 -16.33 -6.92
CA GLY A 600 -11.99 -17.44 -6.42
C GLY A 600 -11.18 -18.47 -5.63
N LYS A 601 -10.02 -18.88 -6.15
CA LYS A 601 -9.09 -19.79 -5.44
C LYS A 601 -8.58 -19.20 -4.13
N MET A 602 -8.24 -17.92 -4.13
CA MET A 602 -7.78 -17.24 -2.92
C MET A 602 -8.90 -17.15 -1.88
N ALA A 603 -10.12 -16.80 -2.30
CA ALA A 603 -11.29 -16.80 -1.44
C ALA A 603 -11.56 -18.19 -0.83
N ASP A 604 -11.52 -19.26 -1.63
CA ASP A 604 -11.65 -20.63 -1.13
C ASP A 604 -10.56 -21.00 -0.11
N GLY A 605 -9.33 -20.54 -0.30
CA GLY A 605 -8.26 -20.75 0.67
C GLY A 605 -8.50 -20.03 2.01
N PHE A 606 -9.14 -18.85 2.01
CA PHE A 606 -9.58 -18.19 3.24
C PHE A 606 -10.81 -18.87 3.87
N VAL A 607 -11.75 -19.33 3.05
CA VAL A 607 -12.90 -20.14 3.50
C VAL A 607 -12.42 -21.45 4.12
N GLN A 608 -11.32 -22.02 3.63
CA GLN A 608 -10.71 -23.20 4.23
C GLN A 608 -10.19 -22.92 5.65
N GLN A 609 -9.73 -21.71 5.97
CA GLN A 609 -9.40 -21.32 7.36
C GLN A 609 -10.62 -21.45 8.27
N TYR A 610 -11.79 -21.03 7.80
CA TYR A 610 -13.05 -21.20 8.52
C TYR A 610 -13.42 -22.67 8.70
N LYS A 611 -13.21 -23.52 7.68
CA LYS A 611 -13.44 -24.96 7.79
C LYS A 611 -12.48 -25.65 8.78
N ASP A 612 -11.25 -25.16 8.88
CA ASP A 612 -10.22 -25.71 9.77
C ASP A 612 -10.36 -25.25 11.23
N GLY A 613 -10.51 -23.94 11.44
CA GLY A 613 -10.43 -23.27 12.76
C GLY A 613 -11.71 -22.55 13.18
N GLY A 614 -12.76 -22.55 12.36
CA GLY A 614 -14.06 -21.96 12.67
C GLY A 614 -14.16 -20.46 12.42
N TRP A 615 -13.11 -19.81 11.92
CA TRP A 615 -13.08 -18.38 11.59
C TRP A 615 -12.19 -18.11 10.37
N ILE A 616 -12.46 -17.01 9.66
CA ILE A 616 -11.54 -16.44 8.67
C ILE A 616 -10.69 -15.40 9.38
N SER A 617 -9.37 -15.41 9.15
CA SER A 617 -8.48 -14.40 9.72
C SER A 617 -8.89 -12.99 9.28
N ARG A 618 -8.95 -12.05 10.24
CA ARG A 618 -9.00 -10.61 9.94
C ARG A 618 -7.68 -10.13 9.36
N TRP A 619 -6.61 -10.50 10.08
CA TRP A 619 -5.22 -10.39 9.65
C TRP A 619 -4.59 -11.78 9.75
N SER A 620 -4.08 -12.29 8.62
CA SER A 620 -3.40 -13.58 8.55
C SER A 620 -1.89 -13.37 8.50
N SER A 621 -1.13 -13.98 9.42
CA SER A 621 0.33 -14.14 9.30
C SER A 621 0.89 -15.28 10.18
N PRO A 622 0.87 -16.54 9.73
CA PRO A 622 -0.13 -17.09 8.82
C PRO A 622 -1.49 -17.34 9.51
N GLY A 623 -1.53 -17.44 10.84
CA GLY A 623 -2.72 -17.71 11.65
C GLY A 623 -3.55 -16.47 11.98
N TYR A 624 -4.34 -16.50 13.06
CA TYR A 624 -5.23 -15.41 13.48
C TYR A 624 -4.47 -14.33 14.28
N ALA A 625 -3.96 -13.29 13.61
CA ALA A 625 -3.28 -12.19 14.29
C ALA A 625 -4.29 -11.11 14.78
N ASP A 626 -4.13 -10.64 16.01
CA ASP A 626 -4.95 -9.53 16.55
C ASP A 626 -4.37 -8.17 16.11
N LEU A 627 -4.69 -7.77 14.89
CA LEU A 627 -4.30 -6.47 14.34
C LEU A 627 -5.46 -5.83 13.57
N MET A 628 -5.52 -4.50 13.61
CA MET A 628 -6.57 -3.65 13.00
C MET A 628 -7.99 -3.98 13.47
N THR A 629 -8.98 -3.32 12.87
CA THR A 629 -10.41 -3.46 13.18
C THR A 629 -11.19 -4.07 12.01
N GLY A 630 -12.46 -4.45 12.25
CA GLY A 630 -13.37 -4.96 11.21
C GLY A 630 -13.15 -6.43 10.80
N THR A 631 -14.17 -7.04 10.19
CA THR A 631 -14.12 -8.40 9.62
C THR A 631 -14.24 -8.36 8.09
N SER A 632 -13.39 -7.56 7.46
CA SER A 632 -13.60 -7.09 6.08
C SER A 632 -13.50 -8.15 4.98
N SER A 633 -13.21 -9.40 5.31
CA SER A 633 -13.50 -10.55 4.46
C SER A 633 -14.98 -10.65 4.09
N ASP A 634 -15.88 -10.23 4.99
CA ASP A 634 -17.33 -10.32 4.81
C ASP A 634 -17.78 -9.52 3.58
N VAL A 635 -17.37 -8.23 3.50
CA VAL A 635 -17.71 -7.38 2.36
C VAL A 635 -16.89 -7.71 1.12
N ALA A 636 -15.61 -8.12 1.27
CA ALA A 636 -14.76 -8.47 0.13
C ALA A 636 -15.31 -9.68 -0.64
N PHE A 637 -15.72 -10.75 0.07
CA PHE A 637 -16.26 -11.95 -0.57
C PHE A 637 -17.70 -11.76 -1.03
N ALA A 638 -18.50 -10.95 -0.32
CA ALA A 638 -19.81 -10.54 -0.81
C ALA A 638 -19.68 -9.81 -2.16
N ASP A 639 -18.74 -8.87 -2.28
CA ASP A 639 -18.47 -8.13 -3.51
C ASP A 639 -18.01 -9.06 -4.64
N ALA A 640 -17.04 -9.94 -4.38
CA ALA A 640 -16.57 -10.95 -5.35
C ALA A 640 -17.71 -11.85 -5.84
N TYR A 641 -18.56 -12.36 -4.94
CA TYR A 641 -19.71 -13.19 -5.30
C TYR A 641 -20.72 -12.43 -6.17
N LEU A 642 -21.00 -11.18 -5.85
CA LEU A 642 -21.92 -10.33 -6.62
C LEU A 642 -21.37 -9.96 -8.01
N LYS A 643 -20.05 -10.02 -8.17
CA LYS A 643 -19.32 -9.85 -9.45
C LYS A 643 -19.17 -11.16 -10.23
N GLY A 644 -19.65 -12.29 -9.69
CA GLY A 644 -19.64 -13.58 -10.38
C GLY A 644 -18.36 -14.38 -10.21
N VAL A 645 -17.51 -14.04 -9.25
CA VAL A 645 -16.35 -14.86 -8.87
C VAL A 645 -16.84 -16.19 -8.28
N ASP A 646 -16.28 -17.31 -8.75
CA ASP A 646 -16.66 -18.66 -8.33
C ASP A 646 -15.80 -19.15 -7.15
N PHE A 647 -16.46 -19.51 -6.05
CA PHE A 647 -15.91 -20.04 -4.81
C PHE A 647 -17.04 -20.60 -3.93
N ASP A 648 -16.72 -21.19 -2.77
CA ASP A 648 -17.70 -21.68 -1.80
C ASP A 648 -18.43 -20.53 -1.06
N ALA A 649 -19.37 -19.91 -1.77
CA ALA A 649 -20.13 -18.77 -1.31
C ALA A 649 -21.03 -19.08 -0.11
N GLU A 650 -21.53 -20.31 0.04
CA GLU A 650 -22.34 -20.66 1.22
C GLU A 650 -21.48 -20.69 2.48
N ALA A 651 -20.29 -21.32 2.44
CA ALA A 651 -19.39 -21.34 3.60
C ALA A 651 -18.82 -19.96 3.93
N ALA A 652 -18.49 -19.13 2.92
CA ALA A 652 -18.08 -17.74 3.13
C ALA A 652 -19.18 -16.91 3.80
N TYR A 653 -20.44 -17.07 3.35
CA TYR A 653 -21.58 -16.40 3.97
C TYR A 653 -21.80 -16.85 5.42
N GLU A 654 -21.66 -18.14 5.70
CA GLU A 654 -21.74 -18.66 7.07
C GLU A 654 -20.67 -18.08 7.99
N ALA A 655 -19.42 -17.97 7.51
CA ALA A 655 -18.34 -17.34 8.26
C ALA A 655 -18.65 -15.85 8.56
N ALA A 656 -19.17 -15.12 7.57
CA ALA A 656 -19.54 -13.72 7.74
C ALA A 656 -20.73 -13.52 8.70
N VAL A 657 -21.73 -14.40 8.66
CA VAL A 657 -22.81 -14.39 9.66
C VAL A 657 -22.25 -14.66 11.05
N LYS A 658 -21.34 -15.64 11.21
CA LYS A 658 -20.70 -15.91 12.50
C LYS A 658 -19.98 -14.68 13.06
N ASN A 659 -19.20 -13.98 12.22
CA ASN A 659 -18.54 -12.72 12.58
C ASN A 659 -19.51 -11.65 13.11
N ALA A 660 -20.71 -11.58 12.54
CA ALA A 660 -21.69 -10.54 12.83
C ALA A 660 -22.72 -10.90 13.91
N THR A 661 -22.73 -12.15 14.40
CA THR A 661 -23.76 -12.65 15.34
C THR A 661 -23.22 -13.41 16.54
N VAL A 662 -21.91 -13.64 16.65
CA VAL A 662 -21.31 -14.43 17.73
C VAL A 662 -20.23 -13.62 18.44
N ALA A 663 -20.25 -13.63 19.78
CA ALA A 663 -19.16 -13.10 20.58
C ALA A 663 -17.89 -13.95 20.38
N PRO A 664 -16.78 -13.39 19.88
CA PRO A 664 -15.59 -14.19 19.61
C PRO A 664 -14.94 -14.69 20.92
N PRO A 665 -14.38 -15.92 20.94
CA PRO A 665 -13.78 -16.50 22.13
C PRO A 665 -12.39 -15.90 22.47
N ASP A 666 -11.75 -15.24 21.51
CA ASP A 666 -10.44 -14.62 21.64
C ASP A 666 -10.35 -13.37 20.73
N PRO A 667 -9.44 -12.42 21.01
CA PRO A 667 -9.40 -11.16 20.28
C PRO A 667 -8.87 -11.26 18.84
N GLY A 668 -8.26 -12.38 18.43
CA GLY A 668 -7.69 -12.58 17.09
C GLY A 668 -8.74 -12.88 16.01
N VAL A 669 -9.97 -13.21 16.39
CA VAL A 669 -11.06 -13.62 15.49
C VAL A 669 -12.35 -12.83 15.74
N GLY A 670 -13.28 -12.87 14.78
CA GLY A 670 -14.59 -12.23 14.89
C GLY A 670 -14.53 -10.72 15.16
N ARG A 671 -15.67 -10.13 15.57
CA ARG A 671 -15.77 -8.70 15.88
C ARG A 671 -15.64 -8.46 17.38
N LYS A 672 -14.76 -7.54 17.78
CA LYS A 672 -14.65 -7.15 19.19
C LYS A 672 -15.89 -6.38 19.65
N GLY A 673 -16.30 -6.57 20.90
CA GLY A 673 -17.50 -5.94 21.49
C GLY A 673 -18.83 -6.60 21.10
N MET A 674 -18.80 -7.77 20.45
CA MET A 674 -20.02 -8.49 20.03
C MET A 674 -20.92 -8.99 21.15
N ALA A 675 -20.43 -9.00 22.40
CA ALA A 675 -21.25 -9.36 23.56
C ALA A 675 -22.37 -8.35 23.84
N THR A 676 -22.21 -7.08 23.43
CA THR A 676 -23.20 -6.01 23.70
C THR A 676 -23.60 -5.23 22.44
N SER A 677 -22.67 -5.05 21.49
CA SER A 677 -22.91 -4.19 20.31
C SER A 677 -24.13 -4.52 19.44
N PRO A 678 -24.58 -5.79 19.27
CA PRO A 678 -25.80 -6.07 18.51
C PRO A 678 -27.05 -5.44 19.13
N PHE A 679 -27.08 -5.33 20.47
CA PHE A 679 -28.22 -4.90 21.28
C PHE A 679 -28.22 -3.38 21.48
N LEU A 680 -27.06 -2.82 21.81
CA LEU A 680 -26.87 -1.36 21.87
C LEU A 680 -27.09 -0.70 20.51
N GLY A 681 -26.77 -1.39 19.41
CA GLY A 681 -26.77 -0.83 18.07
C GLY A 681 -25.54 0.04 17.78
N TRP A 682 -24.50 -0.03 18.61
CA TRP A 682 -23.14 0.45 18.37
C TRP A 682 -22.12 -0.32 19.22
N THR A 683 -20.86 -0.32 18.80
CA THR A 683 -19.74 -0.78 19.65
C THR A 683 -19.30 0.36 20.56
N SER A 684 -19.40 0.15 21.88
CA SER A 684 -19.13 1.20 22.87
C SER A 684 -17.63 1.49 23.05
N THR A 685 -17.35 2.59 23.76
CA THR A 685 -16.02 3.05 24.18
C THR A 685 -15.27 2.09 25.11
N ASP A 686 -15.95 1.11 25.72
CA ASP A 686 -15.31 0.02 26.49
C ASP A 686 -14.46 -0.87 25.58
N THR A 687 -14.82 -0.96 24.31
CA THR A 687 -13.99 -1.57 23.29
C THR A 687 -13.02 -0.52 22.76
N LYS A 688 -11.70 -0.79 22.87
CA LYS A 688 -10.67 0.05 22.24
C LYS A 688 -10.98 0.24 20.75
N GLU A 689 -10.99 1.48 20.28
CA GLU A 689 -11.35 1.86 18.89
C GLU A 689 -12.80 1.45 18.52
N GLY A 690 -13.72 1.47 19.48
CA GLY A 690 -15.11 1.03 19.32
C GLY A 690 -15.85 1.66 18.13
N LEU A 691 -15.68 2.97 17.88
CA LEU A 691 -16.26 3.62 16.70
C LEU A 691 -15.76 2.98 15.39
N SER A 692 -14.47 2.67 15.30
CA SER A 692 -13.87 2.02 14.13
C SER A 692 -14.44 0.62 13.92
N TRP A 693 -14.56 -0.17 14.99
CA TRP A 693 -15.25 -1.46 14.97
C TRP A 693 -16.70 -1.36 14.48
N ALA A 694 -17.44 -0.35 14.96
CA ALA A 694 -18.83 -0.16 14.58
C ALA A 694 -18.99 0.21 13.10
N LEU A 695 -18.25 1.22 12.61
CA LEU A 695 -18.39 1.68 11.22
C LEU A 695 -17.94 0.63 10.20
N GLU A 696 -16.82 -0.06 10.46
CA GLU A 696 -16.38 -1.19 9.65
C GLU A 696 -17.40 -2.34 9.74
N GLY A 697 -17.97 -2.59 10.91
CA GLY A 697 -19.05 -3.56 11.12
C GLY A 697 -20.29 -3.29 10.25
N TYR A 698 -20.73 -2.04 10.16
CA TYR A 698 -21.89 -1.66 9.33
C TYR A 698 -21.62 -1.82 7.83
N LEU A 699 -20.39 -1.56 7.38
CA LEU A 699 -19.99 -1.82 6.00
C LEU A 699 -20.00 -3.33 5.70
N ASN A 700 -19.52 -4.14 6.65
CA ASN A 700 -19.55 -5.59 6.53
C ASN A 700 -20.98 -6.16 6.57
N ASP A 701 -21.86 -5.62 7.40
CA ASP A 701 -23.28 -5.95 7.42
C ASP A 701 -23.95 -5.61 6.08
N PHE A 702 -23.53 -4.53 5.39
CA PHE A 702 -23.98 -4.26 4.02
C PHE A 702 -23.59 -5.38 3.06
N GLY A 703 -22.34 -5.84 3.09
CA GLY A 703 -21.87 -7.00 2.31
C GLY A 703 -22.70 -8.25 2.57
N ILE A 704 -22.88 -8.63 3.84
CA ILE A 704 -23.70 -9.78 4.26
C ILE A 704 -25.13 -9.63 3.74
N ALA A 705 -25.73 -8.44 3.89
CA ALA A 705 -27.09 -8.20 3.42
C ALA A 705 -27.24 -8.42 1.92
N ARG A 706 -26.26 -7.95 1.12
CA ARG A 706 -26.27 -8.06 -0.35
C ARG A 706 -26.04 -9.50 -0.80
N MET A 707 -25.07 -10.19 -0.21
CA MET A 707 -24.78 -11.59 -0.50
C MET A 707 -25.93 -12.51 -0.12
N GLY A 708 -26.51 -12.35 1.08
CA GLY A 708 -27.67 -13.12 1.54
C GLY A 708 -28.87 -12.97 0.61
N LYS A 709 -29.14 -11.75 0.12
CA LYS A 709 -30.20 -11.53 -0.88
C LYS A 709 -29.94 -12.29 -2.18
N ALA A 710 -28.70 -12.32 -2.64
CA ALA A 710 -28.31 -13.03 -3.85
C ALA A 710 -28.38 -14.57 -3.66
N LEU A 711 -27.94 -15.09 -2.51
CA LEU A 711 -28.06 -16.50 -2.14
C LEU A 711 -29.52 -16.92 -2.00
N TYR A 712 -30.40 -16.09 -1.44
CA TYR A 712 -31.84 -16.36 -1.37
C TYR A 712 -32.43 -16.54 -2.77
N LYS A 713 -32.10 -15.65 -3.72
CA LYS A 713 -32.56 -15.78 -5.11
C LYS A 713 -32.12 -17.10 -5.75
N LYS A 714 -30.93 -17.60 -5.39
CA LYS A 714 -30.35 -18.85 -5.92
C LYS A 714 -30.91 -20.11 -5.25
N THR A 715 -31.16 -20.07 -3.93
CA THR A 715 -31.42 -21.27 -3.12
C THR A 715 -32.84 -21.37 -2.57
N GLY A 716 -33.56 -20.24 -2.45
CA GLY A 716 -34.88 -20.18 -1.80
C GLY A 716 -34.85 -20.35 -0.26
N LYS A 717 -33.67 -20.52 0.36
CA LYS A 717 -33.55 -20.69 1.82
C LYS A 717 -33.99 -19.42 2.55
N LYS A 718 -35.11 -19.49 3.29
CA LYS A 718 -35.75 -18.32 3.94
C LYS A 718 -34.82 -17.54 4.87
N ARG A 719 -33.93 -18.22 5.61
CA ARG A 719 -32.97 -17.58 6.53
C ARG A 719 -32.18 -16.45 5.86
N TYR A 720 -31.74 -16.66 4.61
CA TYR A 720 -30.94 -15.66 3.89
C TYR A 720 -31.73 -14.37 3.62
N LEU A 721 -33.05 -14.48 3.42
CA LEU A 721 -33.90 -13.31 3.22
C LEU A 721 -34.10 -12.55 4.54
N GLU A 722 -34.30 -13.25 5.65
CA GLU A 722 -34.48 -12.67 6.99
C GLU A 722 -33.18 -12.00 7.48
N GLU A 723 -32.06 -12.72 7.39
CA GLU A 723 -30.71 -12.23 7.68
C GLU A 723 -30.38 -11.01 6.79
N SER A 724 -30.68 -11.08 5.49
CA SER A 724 -30.46 -9.95 4.56
C SER A 724 -31.24 -8.69 4.97
N ALA A 725 -32.50 -8.84 5.38
CA ALA A 725 -33.31 -7.72 5.82
C ALA A 725 -32.75 -7.08 7.10
N TYR A 726 -32.33 -7.91 8.05
CA TYR A 726 -31.73 -7.48 9.32
C TYR A 726 -30.40 -6.74 9.12
N PHE A 727 -29.44 -7.35 8.43
CA PHE A 727 -28.14 -6.73 8.19
C PHE A 727 -28.24 -5.49 7.31
N SER A 728 -29.25 -5.39 6.43
CA SER A 728 -29.50 -4.14 5.70
C SER A 728 -29.89 -3.00 6.66
N GLN A 729 -30.64 -3.27 7.73
CA GLN A 729 -30.96 -2.25 8.72
C GLN A 729 -29.73 -1.91 9.57
N ARG A 730 -28.99 -2.91 10.06
CA ARG A 730 -27.74 -2.69 10.80
C ARG A 730 -26.71 -1.88 10.03
N ALA A 731 -26.60 -2.09 8.71
CA ALA A 731 -25.71 -1.30 7.85
C ALA A 731 -25.99 0.23 7.85
N ARG A 732 -27.17 0.65 8.34
CA ARG A 732 -27.56 2.05 8.52
C ARG A 732 -27.32 2.57 9.95
N GLY A 733 -26.80 1.72 10.85
CA GLY A 733 -26.53 2.03 12.25
C GLY A 733 -25.45 3.09 12.46
N TYR A 734 -24.68 3.45 11.43
CA TYR A 734 -23.71 4.54 11.48
C TYR A 734 -24.32 5.87 11.96
N VAL A 735 -25.63 6.09 11.74
CA VAL A 735 -26.34 7.28 12.24
C VAL A 735 -26.38 7.38 13.76
N HIS A 736 -26.25 6.27 14.50
CA HIS A 736 -26.19 6.28 15.95
C HIS A 736 -24.93 6.99 16.44
N LEU A 737 -23.84 6.93 15.68
CA LEU A 737 -22.55 7.48 16.08
C LEU A 737 -22.29 8.88 15.51
N PHE A 738 -23.25 9.48 14.81
CA PHE A 738 -23.13 10.85 14.28
C PHE A 738 -23.64 11.88 15.29
N ASP A 739 -22.73 12.64 15.91
CA ASP A 739 -23.10 13.76 16.76
C ASP A 739 -23.37 15.01 15.91
N LYS A 740 -24.64 15.39 15.81
CA LYS A 740 -25.07 16.59 15.08
C LYS A 740 -24.49 17.88 15.66
N LYS A 741 -24.15 17.93 16.96
CA LYS A 741 -23.62 19.13 17.61
C LYS A 741 -22.18 19.41 17.20
N THR A 742 -21.36 18.37 17.00
CA THR A 742 -19.98 18.50 16.49
C THR A 742 -19.93 18.43 14.97
N GLY A 743 -20.90 17.76 14.34
CA GLY A 743 -20.91 17.48 12.90
C GLY A 743 -19.91 16.41 12.49
N PHE A 744 -19.59 15.48 13.40
CA PHE A 744 -18.65 14.38 13.21
C PHE A 744 -19.19 13.08 13.83
N PHE A 745 -18.59 11.96 13.41
CA PHE A 745 -18.77 10.70 14.12
C PHE A 745 -17.87 10.67 15.35
N GLN A 746 -18.38 10.17 16.48
CA GLN A 746 -17.65 10.08 17.74
C GLN A 746 -18.14 8.85 18.52
N GLY A 747 -17.26 8.26 19.34
CA GLY A 747 -17.59 7.14 20.21
C GLY A 747 -18.72 7.45 21.19
N ARG A 748 -19.43 6.38 21.58
CA ARG A 748 -20.50 6.40 22.57
C ARG A 748 -20.22 5.44 23.70
N GLU A 749 -20.51 5.90 24.91
CA GLU A 749 -20.48 5.09 26.13
C GLU A 749 -21.58 4.02 26.10
N PRO A 750 -21.51 2.97 26.95
CA PRO A 750 -22.55 1.94 27.03
C PRO A 750 -23.95 2.51 27.32
N ASP A 751 -24.04 3.60 28.10
CA ASP A 751 -25.31 4.28 28.43
C ASP A 751 -25.86 5.17 27.30
N GLY A 752 -25.15 5.25 26.17
CA GLY A 752 -25.52 6.03 24.99
C GLY A 752 -25.08 7.50 25.04
N SER A 753 -24.42 7.94 26.10
CA SER A 753 -23.79 9.26 26.14
C SER A 753 -22.59 9.34 25.19
N TRP A 754 -22.26 10.55 24.74
CA TRP A 754 -21.11 10.79 23.86
C TRP A 754 -19.80 10.81 24.66
N ARG A 755 -18.72 10.29 24.09
CA ARG A 755 -17.38 10.32 24.72
C ARG A 755 -16.96 11.72 25.17
N LEU A 756 -17.08 12.71 24.29
CA LEU A 756 -16.72 14.11 24.58
C LEU A 756 -17.92 15.02 24.40
N SER A 757 -18.00 16.06 25.22
CA SER A 757 -18.91 17.16 24.98
C SER A 757 -18.54 17.93 23.71
N PRO A 758 -19.48 18.64 23.07
CA PRO A 758 -19.18 19.44 21.87
C PRO A 758 -18.09 20.50 22.07
N GLN A 759 -17.87 20.96 23.31
CA GLN A 759 -16.83 21.95 23.64
C GLN A 759 -15.43 21.33 23.74
N GLU A 760 -15.34 20.05 24.08
CA GLU A 760 -14.08 19.32 24.25
C GLU A 760 -13.63 18.60 22.96
N TYR A 761 -14.58 18.34 22.05
CA TYR A 761 -14.31 17.60 20.83
C TYR A 761 -13.48 18.41 19.81
N ASP A 762 -12.29 17.90 19.46
CA ASP A 762 -11.48 18.38 18.35
C ASP A 762 -11.29 17.27 17.31
N PRO A 763 -11.82 17.41 16.07
CA PRO A 763 -11.74 16.35 15.04
C PRO A 763 -10.33 16.07 14.53
N ARG A 764 -9.33 16.86 14.96
CA ARG A 764 -7.91 16.65 14.60
C ARG A 764 -7.22 15.67 15.53
N VAL A 765 -7.78 15.38 16.71
CA VAL A 765 -7.18 14.44 17.67
C VAL A 765 -7.29 13.02 17.12
N TRP A 766 -6.15 12.34 17.02
CA TRP A 766 -6.05 10.96 16.53
C TRP A 766 -6.28 9.93 17.64
N GLY A 767 -6.69 8.72 17.25
CA GLY A 767 -6.83 7.61 18.19
C GLY A 767 -8.14 7.65 18.98
N TYR A 768 -8.16 6.95 20.13
CA TYR A 768 -9.34 6.65 20.96
C TYR A 768 -10.41 5.87 20.20
N ASP A 769 -11.22 6.58 19.42
CA ASP A 769 -12.33 6.06 18.64
C ASP A 769 -11.86 5.61 17.24
N TYR A 770 -10.79 6.25 16.74
CA TYR A 770 -10.30 6.12 15.37
C TYR A 770 -9.05 5.24 15.30
N THR A 771 -9.06 4.23 14.45
CA THR A 771 -7.86 3.48 14.07
C THR A 771 -7.04 4.28 13.05
N GLU A 772 -5.79 4.57 13.40
CA GLU A 772 -4.74 5.22 12.57
C GLU A 772 -5.15 6.53 11.89
N THR A 773 -6.10 7.25 12.49
CA THR A 773 -6.53 8.55 11.97
C THR A 773 -7.32 9.32 13.03
N ASN A 774 -8.09 10.32 12.59
CA ASN A 774 -8.91 11.20 13.40
C ASN A 774 -10.33 11.36 12.84
N GLY A 775 -11.14 12.21 13.49
CA GLY A 775 -12.52 12.48 13.10
C GLY A 775 -12.70 13.03 11.70
N TRP A 776 -11.69 13.68 11.10
CA TRP A 776 -11.77 14.19 9.73
C TRP A 776 -11.85 13.10 8.67
N ASN A 777 -11.08 12.02 8.80
CA ASN A 777 -11.20 10.89 7.87
C ASN A 777 -12.48 10.09 8.11
N PHE A 778 -12.83 9.90 9.38
CA PHE A 778 -14.04 9.15 9.76
C PHE A 778 -15.35 9.87 9.44
N ALA A 779 -15.33 11.18 9.17
CA ALA A 779 -16.47 11.94 8.66
C ALA A 779 -17.11 11.35 7.39
N PHE A 780 -16.42 10.41 6.73
CA PHE A 780 -16.78 9.89 5.43
C PHE A 780 -16.91 8.34 5.39
N THR A 781 -16.83 7.67 6.53
CA THR A 781 -16.83 6.19 6.64
C THR A 781 -18.26 5.62 6.68
N ALA A 782 -19.03 5.91 5.63
CA ALA A 782 -20.31 5.27 5.33
C ALA A 782 -20.57 5.16 3.80
N PRO A 783 -19.60 4.67 3.00
CA PRO A 783 -19.72 4.65 1.55
C PRO A 783 -20.86 3.75 1.03
N GLN A 784 -21.33 2.78 1.83
CA GLN A 784 -22.51 1.97 1.53
C GLN A 784 -23.81 2.77 1.47
N ASP A 785 -23.84 3.97 2.06
CA ASP A 785 -25.02 4.82 2.12
C ASP A 785 -24.72 6.30 1.85
N THR A 786 -24.13 6.58 0.69
CA THR A 786 -23.72 7.93 0.27
C THR A 786 -24.81 9.01 0.37
N ARG A 787 -26.08 8.71 0.02
CA ARG A 787 -27.23 9.62 0.18
C ARG A 787 -27.59 9.82 1.64
N GLY A 788 -27.56 8.75 2.46
CA GLY A 788 -27.80 8.85 3.89
C GLY A 788 -26.72 9.68 4.60
N LEU A 789 -25.45 9.48 4.23
CA LEU A 789 -24.33 10.31 4.69
C LEU A 789 -24.50 11.77 4.27
N ALA A 790 -24.86 12.03 3.00
CA ALA A 790 -25.14 13.38 2.56
C ALA A 790 -26.28 14.02 3.37
N ALA A 791 -27.34 13.28 3.69
CA ALA A 791 -28.44 13.79 4.50
C ALA A 791 -28.04 14.15 5.93
N LEU A 792 -27.04 13.49 6.53
CA LEU A 792 -26.48 13.90 7.83
C LEU A 792 -25.81 15.28 7.77
N TYR A 793 -25.25 15.65 6.62
CA TYR A 793 -24.62 16.94 6.38
C TYR A 793 -25.54 18.01 5.77
N GLY A 794 -26.86 17.76 5.67
CA GLY A 794 -27.79 18.71 5.06
C GLY A 794 -27.96 18.54 3.54
N GLY A 795 -27.69 17.35 3.02
CA GLY A 795 -27.82 16.97 1.62
C GLY A 795 -26.50 17.08 0.82
N ARG A 796 -26.59 16.88 -0.49
CA ARG A 796 -25.43 16.90 -1.41
C ARG A 796 -24.57 18.17 -1.28
N PRO A 797 -25.13 19.39 -1.19
CA PRO A 797 -24.32 20.60 -0.99
C PRO A 797 -23.52 20.60 0.31
N GLY A 798 -24.12 20.14 1.42
CA GLY A 798 -23.45 20.09 2.71
C GLY A 798 -22.36 19.02 2.78
N LEU A 799 -22.54 17.88 2.09
CA LEU A 799 -21.45 16.91 1.91
C LEU A 799 -20.29 17.52 1.12
N ALA A 800 -20.57 18.25 0.02
CA ALA A 800 -19.52 18.94 -0.74
C ALA A 800 -18.78 19.98 0.10
N GLU A 801 -19.48 20.74 0.94
CA GLU A 801 -18.86 21.72 1.84
C GLU A 801 -18.00 21.04 2.92
N LYS A 802 -18.43 19.90 3.46
CA LYS A 802 -17.62 19.11 4.40
C LYS A 802 -16.34 18.61 3.75
N LEU A 803 -16.41 18.11 2.50
CA LEU A 803 -15.24 17.69 1.72
C LEU A 803 -14.33 18.89 1.41
N ASP A 804 -14.88 20.04 1.03
CA ASP A 804 -14.08 21.25 0.78
C ASP A 804 -13.30 21.68 2.04
N ARG A 805 -13.94 21.64 3.22
CA ARG A 805 -13.28 21.91 4.51
C ARG A 805 -12.21 20.88 4.84
N TYR A 806 -12.45 19.60 4.56
CA TYR A 806 -11.48 18.53 4.75
C TYR A 806 -10.21 18.77 3.91
N PHE A 807 -10.34 19.07 2.61
CA PHE A 807 -9.19 19.36 1.74
C PHE A 807 -8.54 20.73 2.01
N ALA A 808 -9.20 21.64 2.73
CA ALA A 808 -8.68 22.97 3.05
C ALA A 808 -8.03 23.08 4.43
N THR A 809 -8.43 22.23 5.39
CA THR A 809 -7.93 22.25 6.77
C THR A 809 -6.59 21.51 6.84
N PRO A 810 -5.46 22.15 7.20
CA PRO A 810 -4.16 21.47 7.17
C PRO A 810 -4.00 20.42 8.28
N GLU A 811 -3.50 19.22 7.94
CA GLU A 811 -2.85 18.32 8.90
C GLU A 811 -1.46 18.87 9.25
N THR A 812 -1.14 18.96 10.55
CA THR A 812 0.07 19.62 11.06
C THR A 812 1.06 18.66 11.72
N ALA A 813 0.60 17.44 12.06
CA ALA A 813 1.32 16.45 12.84
C ALA A 813 1.84 17.01 14.18
N GLU A 814 1.09 17.92 14.82
CA GLU A 814 1.48 18.48 16.11
C GLU A 814 1.20 17.50 17.25
N ARG A 815 2.13 17.41 18.21
CA ARG A 815 2.04 16.48 19.36
C ARG A 815 0.73 16.58 20.15
N LYS A 816 0.12 17.77 20.26
CA LYS A 816 -1.17 17.95 20.96
C LYS A 816 -2.34 17.21 20.29
N TYR A 817 -2.21 16.84 19.02
CA TYR A 817 -3.21 16.07 18.28
C TYR A 817 -2.94 14.56 18.27
N ALA A 818 -1.87 14.10 18.94
CA ALA A 818 -1.51 12.68 18.99
C ALA A 818 -2.53 11.79 19.74
N GLY A 819 -3.40 12.39 20.55
CA GLY A 819 -4.46 11.70 21.29
C GLY A 819 -3.97 10.45 22.02
N SER A 820 -4.62 9.30 21.78
CA SER A 820 -4.35 8.05 22.50
C SER A 820 -3.01 7.40 22.14
N TYR A 821 -2.29 7.88 21.13
CA TYR A 821 -1.01 7.32 20.71
C TYR A 821 0.16 7.78 21.60
N GLY A 822 -0.01 8.83 22.42
CA GLY A 822 1.02 9.35 23.33
C GLY A 822 2.21 10.06 22.65
N GLY A 823 2.27 10.05 21.32
CA GLY A 823 3.29 10.68 20.49
C GLY A 823 2.87 10.75 19.02
N VAL A 824 3.63 11.51 18.22
CA VAL A 824 3.40 11.60 16.77
C VAL A 824 3.87 10.30 16.13
N ILE A 825 2.94 9.58 15.51
CA ILE A 825 3.20 8.37 14.72
C ILE A 825 3.56 8.74 13.27
N HIS A 826 4.06 7.79 12.48
CA HIS A 826 4.57 8.09 11.14
C HIS A 826 3.47 8.57 10.19
N GLU A 827 2.27 8.00 10.29
CA GLU A 827 1.08 8.29 9.49
C GLU A 827 0.65 9.75 9.63
N MET A 828 0.78 10.34 10.82
CA MET A 828 0.52 11.78 11.04
C MET A 828 1.51 12.65 10.25
N THR A 829 2.78 12.29 10.30
CA THR A 829 3.87 13.01 9.63
C THR A 829 3.74 12.91 8.12
N GLU A 830 3.37 11.74 7.62
CA GLU A 830 3.13 11.48 6.20
C GLU A 830 1.88 12.22 5.71
N ALA A 831 0.77 12.18 6.46
CA ALA A 831 -0.46 12.89 6.11
C ALA A 831 -0.24 14.41 6.00
N ARG A 832 0.56 14.99 6.91
CA ARG A 832 1.02 16.38 6.81
C ARG A 832 1.77 16.63 5.49
N ASP A 833 2.68 15.74 5.13
CA ASP A 833 3.56 15.88 3.96
C ASP A 833 2.85 15.57 2.62
N VAL A 834 1.66 14.96 2.65
CA VAL A 834 0.76 14.89 1.48
C VAL A 834 0.35 16.29 1.03
N ARG A 835 0.23 17.28 1.93
CA ARG A 835 -0.07 18.68 1.61
C ARG A 835 -1.41 18.86 0.86
N MET A 836 -2.45 18.12 1.26
CA MET A 836 -3.82 18.20 0.71
C MET A 836 -4.89 18.44 1.79
N GLY A 837 -4.56 19.19 2.83
CA GLY A 837 -5.45 19.39 3.98
C GLY A 837 -5.38 18.21 4.93
N MET A 838 -6.55 17.71 5.37
CA MET A 838 -6.68 16.50 6.20
C MET A 838 -6.63 15.21 5.37
N TYR A 839 -6.50 15.33 4.05
CA TYR A 839 -6.33 14.20 3.15
C TYR A 839 -4.95 13.57 3.28
N GLY A 840 -4.85 12.58 4.16
CA GLY A 840 -3.69 11.72 4.33
C GLY A 840 -3.75 10.52 3.39
N HIS A 841 -3.50 10.73 2.10
CA HIS A 841 -3.38 9.62 1.12
C HIS A 841 -2.29 8.60 1.48
N SER A 842 -1.47 8.87 2.49
CA SER A 842 -0.52 7.91 3.05
C SER A 842 -1.18 6.76 3.82
N ASN A 843 -2.49 6.81 4.09
CA ASN A 843 -3.21 5.76 4.80
C ASN A 843 -4.65 5.51 4.25
N GLN A 844 -5.10 4.27 4.38
CA GLN A 844 -6.24 3.58 3.80
C GLN A 844 -7.60 4.21 4.12
N PRO A 845 -7.88 4.72 5.35
CA PRO A 845 -9.15 5.38 5.65
C PRO A 845 -9.45 6.58 4.76
N SER A 846 -8.43 7.15 4.11
CA SER A 846 -8.57 8.31 3.24
C SER A 846 -8.98 7.95 1.80
N HIS A 847 -8.68 6.74 1.34
CA HIS A 847 -8.56 6.41 -0.09
C HIS A 847 -9.84 6.58 -0.92
N HIS A 848 -11.01 6.37 -0.34
CA HIS A 848 -12.29 6.54 -1.01
C HIS A 848 -12.80 7.99 -1.02
N ILE A 849 -12.28 8.85 -0.14
CA ILE A 849 -12.85 10.18 0.14
C ILE A 849 -12.90 11.11 -1.10
N PRO A 850 -11.88 11.17 -1.98
CA PRO A 850 -11.97 12.00 -3.19
C PRO A 850 -13.16 11.64 -4.09
N TYR A 851 -13.60 10.38 -4.10
CA TYR A 851 -14.71 9.89 -4.90
C TYR A 851 -16.09 10.22 -4.30
N LEU A 852 -16.16 10.67 -3.04
CA LEU A 852 -17.44 11.10 -2.44
C LEU A 852 -17.96 12.43 -3.01
N TYR A 853 -17.14 13.20 -3.74
CA TYR A 853 -17.67 14.32 -4.52
C TYR A 853 -18.64 13.87 -5.63
N ASP A 854 -18.54 12.64 -6.13
CA ASP A 854 -19.52 12.07 -7.06
C ASP A 854 -20.90 11.95 -6.40
N ALA A 855 -20.94 11.45 -5.17
CA ALA A 855 -22.17 11.42 -4.36
C ALA A 855 -22.68 12.83 -4.05
N ALA A 856 -21.78 13.78 -3.81
CA ALA A 856 -22.11 15.20 -3.62
C ALA A 856 -22.54 15.93 -4.91
N GLY A 857 -22.48 15.26 -6.08
CA GLY A 857 -22.88 15.82 -7.36
C GLY A 857 -21.90 16.82 -7.97
N GLN A 858 -20.63 16.76 -7.55
CA GLN A 858 -19.56 17.62 -8.03
C GLN A 858 -18.37 16.80 -8.56
N PRO A 859 -18.58 15.91 -9.56
CA PRO A 859 -17.56 14.97 -10.03
C PRO A 859 -16.29 15.64 -10.55
N TRP A 860 -16.36 16.90 -11.03
CA TRP A 860 -15.18 17.65 -11.42
C TRP A 860 -14.19 17.86 -10.27
N LYS A 861 -14.64 17.84 -9.01
CA LYS A 861 -13.77 17.87 -7.83
C LYS A 861 -13.09 16.53 -7.57
N THR A 862 -13.78 15.39 -7.76
CA THR A 862 -13.14 14.07 -7.78
C THR A 862 -12.03 14.02 -8.82
N GLN A 863 -12.33 14.44 -10.06
CA GLN A 863 -11.38 14.47 -11.17
C GLN A 863 -10.12 15.29 -10.83
N ALA A 864 -10.29 16.49 -10.28
CA ALA A 864 -9.18 17.35 -9.88
C ALA A 864 -8.33 16.70 -8.78
N LYS A 865 -8.94 16.16 -7.72
CA LYS A 865 -8.22 15.58 -6.58
C LYS A 865 -7.50 14.29 -6.93
N VAL A 866 -8.14 13.38 -7.67
CA VAL A 866 -7.52 12.12 -8.12
C VAL A 866 -6.34 12.42 -9.04
N ARG A 867 -6.46 13.40 -9.96
CA ARG A 867 -5.36 13.77 -10.85
C ARG A 867 -4.22 14.50 -10.15
N GLU A 868 -4.51 15.24 -9.08
CA GLU A 868 -3.46 15.80 -8.21
C GLU A 868 -2.68 14.67 -7.51
N VAL A 869 -3.36 13.67 -6.97
CA VAL A 869 -2.72 12.52 -6.32
C VAL A 869 -1.80 11.76 -7.29
N LEU A 870 -2.34 11.37 -8.45
CA LEU A 870 -1.61 10.58 -9.46
C LEU A 870 -0.39 11.33 -10.03
N SER A 871 -0.40 12.67 -10.05
CA SER A 871 0.68 13.46 -10.63
C SER A 871 1.87 13.66 -9.70
N ARG A 872 1.68 13.57 -8.38
CA ARG A 872 2.76 13.94 -7.43
C ARG A 872 3.01 13.02 -6.24
N LEU A 873 2.09 12.11 -5.87
CA LEU A 873 2.28 11.30 -4.66
C LEU A 873 3.04 9.98 -4.91
N TYR A 874 3.12 9.54 -6.17
CA TYR A 874 3.75 8.27 -6.56
C TYR A 874 5.15 8.44 -7.21
N VAL A 875 5.88 9.49 -6.83
CA VAL A 875 7.18 9.88 -7.41
C VAL A 875 8.37 9.32 -6.61
N GLY A 876 9.55 9.26 -7.25
CA GLY A 876 10.82 8.90 -6.60
C GLY A 876 11.25 7.44 -6.74
N SER A 877 10.63 6.67 -7.63
CA SER A 877 10.90 5.23 -7.87
C SER A 877 12.37 4.87 -8.14
N GLU A 878 13.15 5.80 -8.65
CA GLU A 878 14.56 5.69 -9.01
C GLU A 878 15.54 5.77 -7.85
N ILE A 879 15.09 6.26 -6.69
CA ILE A 879 15.88 6.34 -5.46
C ILE A 879 15.23 5.53 -4.31
N GLY A 880 14.42 4.53 -4.65
CA GLY A 880 13.80 3.63 -3.67
C GLY A 880 12.58 4.21 -2.96
N GLN A 881 12.08 5.39 -3.33
CA GLN A 881 10.78 5.90 -2.85
C GLN A 881 9.64 5.30 -3.70
N GLY A 882 8.53 6.03 -3.88
CA GLY A 882 7.47 5.69 -4.83
C GLY A 882 6.07 5.71 -4.25
N TYR A 883 5.91 5.74 -2.92
CA TYR A 883 4.61 5.83 -2.25
C TYR A 883 4.59 6.97 -1.21
N PRO A 884 3.42 7.56 -0.93
CA PRO A 884 3.25 8.59 0.10
C PRO A 884 3.23 8.07 1.54
N GLY A 885 2.98 6.77 1.75
CA GLY A 885 2.93 6.07 3.03
C GLY A 885 3.14 4.57 2.79
N ASP A 886 2.61 3.72 3.66
CA ASP A 886 2.72 2.26 3.54
C ASP A 886 2.02 1.71 2.29
N GLU A 887 2.56 0.64 1.71
CA GLU A 887 2.02 0.03 0.49
C GLU A 887 0.85 -0.93 0.76
N ASP A 888 0.88 -1.57 1.93
CA ASP A 888 -0.13 -2.43 2.52
C ASP A 888 -0.72 -3.50 1.60
N ASN A 889 0.17 -4.43 1.23
CA ASN A 889 -0.17 -5.70 0.60
C ASN A 889 -0.98 -5.55 -0.69
N GLY A 890 -0.67 -4.51 -1.48
CA GLY A 890 -1.33 -4.23 -2.74
C GLY A 890 -2.45 -3.19 -2.67
N GLU A 891 -2.87 -2.75 -1.49
CA GLU A 891 -4.01 -1.82 -1.35
C GLU A 891 -3.73 -0.48 -2.06
N MET A 892 -2.62 0.17 -1.71
CA MET A 892 -2.28 1.47 -2.28
C MET A 892 -1.88 1.33 -3.76
N SER A 893 -1.27 0.20 -4.12
CA SER A 893 -0.95 -0.14 -5.49
C SER A 893 -2.22 -0.32 -6.35
N ALA A 894 -3.25 -1.00 -5.84
CA ALA A 894 -4.52 -1.17 -6.53
C ALA A 894 -5.30 0.15 -6.61
N TRP A 895 -5.20 1.03 -5.61
CA TRP A 895 -5.74 2.38 -5.68
C TRP A 895 -5.20 3.14 -6.91
N TYR A 896 -3.87 3.09 -7.12
CA TYR A 896 -3.25 3.71 -8.28
C TYR A 896 -3.76 3.11 -9.59
N VAL A 897 -3.81 1.77 -9.68
CA VAL A 897 -4.25 1.07 -10.91
C VAL A 897 -5.67 1.49 -11.29
N PHE A 898 -6.61 1.39 -10.35
CA PHE A 898 -8.00 1.80 -10.58
C PHE A 898 -8.10 3.28 -10.98
N SER A 899 -7.49 4.16 -10.19
CA SER A 899 -7.53 5.60 -10.43
C SER A 899 -6.91 5.99 -11.79
N ALA A 900 -5.84 5.32 -12.21
CA ALA A 900 -5.18 5.55 -13.50
C ALA A 900 -6.03 5.06 -14.69
N LEU A 901 -6.80 3.97 -14.51
CA LEU A 901 -7.82 3.52 -15.47
C LEU A 901 -9.05 4.45 -15.51
N GLY A 902 -9.23 5.28 -14.49
CA GLY A 902 -10.27 6.32 -14.44
C GLY A 902 -11.53 5.92 -13.68
N PHE A 903 -11.51 4.87 -12.84
CA PHE A 903 -12.63 4.47 -12.00
C PHE A 903 -12.17 3.77 -10.71
N TYR A 904 -13.02 3.71 -9.67
CA TYR A 904 -12.65 3.24 -8.32
C TYR A 904 -13.80 2.49 -7.62
N PRO A 905 -13.56 1.40 -6.87
CA PRO A 905 -14.60 0.65 -6.15
C PRO A 905 -15.10 1.38 -4.88
N LEU A 906 -15.86 2.46 -5.04
CA LEU A 906 -16.33 3.28 -3.92
C LEU A 906 -17.31 2.56 -2.98
N VAL A 907 -18.33 1.90 -3.54
CA VAL A 907 -19.43 1.28 -2.77
C VAL A 907 -19.19 -0.23 -2.67
N MET A 908 -18.22 -0.62 -1.84
CA MET A 908 -17.87 -2.03 -1.62
C MET A 908 -19.07 -2.88 -1.21
N GLY A 909 -19.28 -4.02 -1.88
CA GLY A 909 -20.48 -4.87 -1.74
C GLY A 909 -21.63 -4.50 -2.71
N SER A 910 -21.41 -3.49 -3.57
CA SER A 910 -22.22 -3.19 -4.74
C SER A 910 -21.34 -3.39 -5.98
N PRO A 911 -21.77 -4.17 -6.99
CA PRO A 911 -20.96 -4.46 -8.17
C PRO A 911 -20.92 -3.25 -9.13
N GLU A 912 -20.27 -2.16 -8.71
CA GLU A 912 -20.09 -0.92 -9.46
C GLU A 912 -18.76 -0.22 -9.13
N TYR A 913 -18.37 0.72 -9.98
CA TYR A 913 -17.17 1.55 -9.85
C TYR A 913 -17.50 3.03 -10.07
N ALA A 914 -17.04 3.91 -9.19
CA ALA A 914 -17.16 5.35 -9.30
C ALA A 914 -16.17 5.92 -10.32
N VAL A 915 -16.59 6.83 -11.18
CA VAL A 915 -15.76 7.40 -12.26
C VAL A 915 -14.88 8.53 -11.73
N GLY A 916 -13.58 8.40 -11.93
CA GLY A 916 -12.59 9.44 -11.65
C GLY A 916 -12.18 10.21 -12.91
N SER A 917 -10.88 10.24 -13.17
CA SER A 917 -10.28 10.85 -14.37
C SER A 917 -9.09 10.00 -14.81
N PRO A 918 -9.10 9.42 -16.02
CA PRO A 918 -8.04 8.52 -16.46
C PRO A 918 -6.69 9.24 -16.55
N LEU A 919 -5.59 8.49 -16.45
CA LEU A 919 -4.21 9.01 -16.50
C LEU A 919 -3.60 8.93 -17.90
N PHE A 920 -3.95 7.91 -18.67
CA PHE A 920 -3.37 7.60 -19.97
C PHE A 920 -4.24 8.12 -21.12
N THR A 921 -3.68 8.23 -22.32
CA THR A 921 -4.48 8.56 -23.51
C THR A 921 -5.29 7.36 -23.99
N LYS A 922 -4.78 6.15 -23.71
CA LYS A 922 -5.51 4.90 -23.88
C LYS A 922 -4.98 3.86 -22.88
N ALA A 923 -5.88 3.04 -22.35
CA ALA A 923 -5.55 1.83 -21.62
C ALA A 923 -6.41 0.67 -22.15
N THR A 924 -5.81 -0.51 -22.29
CA THR A 924 -6.50 -1.75 -22.63
C THR A 924 -6.34 -2.70 -21.47
N VAL A 925 -7.46 -3.18 -20.92
CA VAL A 925 -7.49 -4.23 -19.89
C VAL A 925 -7.90 -5.52 -20.56
N HIS A 926 -7.01 -6.52 -20.55
CA HIS A 926 -7.24 -7.83 -21.15
C HIS A 926 -7.90 -8.75 -20.12
N LEU A 927 -9.20 -8.99 -20.28
CA LEU A 927 -10.01 -9.70 -19.29
C LEU A 927 -9.85 -11.22 -19.45
N GLU A 928 -9.96 -11.98 -18.35
CA GLU A 928 -9.80 -13.45 -18.36
C GLU A 928 -10.84 -14.20 -19.22
N ASN A 929 -11.92 -13.54 -19.64
CA ASN A 929 -12.92 -14.07 -20.57
C ASN A 929 -12.51 -13.93 -22.05
N GLY A 930 -11.32 -13.38 -22.32
CA GLY A 930 -10.77 -13.18 -23.67
C GLY A 930 -11.26 -11.92 -24.38
N ARG A 931 -11.96 -11.02 -23.68
CA ARG A 931 -12.39 -9.72 -24.19
C ARG A 931 -11.50 -8.60 -23.66
N ASP A 932 -11.54 -7.47 -24.34
CA ASP A 932 -10.83 -6.26 -23.92
C ASP A 932 -11.81 -5.21 -23.40
N LEU A 933 -11.46 -4.58 -22.29
CA LEU A 933 -12.01 -3.30 -21.87
C LEU A 933 -11.04 -2.20 -22.31
N VAL A 934 -11.47 -1.37 -23.27
CA VAL A 934 -10.68 -0.27 -23.81
C VAL A 934 -11.14 1.04 -23.17
N ILE A 935 -10.22 1.77 -22.58
CA ILE A 935 -10.44 3.11 -22.02
C ILE A 935 -9.73 4.12 -22.92
N GLU A 936 -10.49 4.98 -23.60
CA GLU A 936 -9.96 5.98 -24.51
C GLU A 936 -10.13 7.39 -23.97
N ALA A 937 -9.03 8.13 -23.87
CA ALA A 937 -9.01 9.53 -23.47
C ALA A 937 -8.00 10.31 -24.32
N PRO A 938 -8.18 10.41 -25.65
CA PRO A 938 -7.12 10.85 -26.58
C PRO A 938 -6.64 12.29 -26.34
N LYS A 939 -7.45 13.12 -25.67
CA LYS A 939 -7.09 14.50 -25.30
C LYS A 939 -6.55 14.63 -23.88
N ASN A 940 -6.34 13.53 -23.17
CA ASN A 940 -5.83 13.56 -21.80
C ASN A 940 -4.43 14.19 -21.73
N SER A 941 -4.21 15.05 -20.74
CA SER A 941 -2.93 15.70 -20.49
C SER A 941 -2.84 16.19 -19.04
N ALA A 942 -1.73 16.84 -18.68
CA ALA A 942 -1.61 17.54 -17.38
C ALA A 942 -2.62 18.71 -17.23
N GLU A 943 -3.09 19.27 -18.34
CA GLU A 943 -4.08 20.35 -18.36
C GLU A 943 -5.52 19.82 -18.48
N ASN A 944 -5.72 18.79 -19.33
CA ASN A 944 -7.03 18.23 -19.63
C ASN A 944 -7.41 17.13 -18.64
N VAL A 945 -7.73 17.53 -17.41
CA VAL A 945 -8.06 16.63 -16.30
C VAL A 945 -9.56 16.38 -16.11
N TYR A 946 -10.42 17.21 -16.72
CA TYR A 946 -11.87 17.18 -16.48
C TYR A 946 -12.63 16.43 -17.56
N VAL A 947 -13.52 15.53 -17.14
CA VAL A 947 -14.44 14.80 -18.01
C VAL A 947 -15.56 15.73 -18.48
N GLN A 948 -15.66 15.90 -19.79
CA GLN A 948 -16.69 16.68 -20.49
C GLN A 948 -17.87 15.80 -20.91
N GLY A 949 -17.64 14.49 -21.01
CA GLY A 949 -18.62 13.48 -21.35
C GLY A 949 -17.99 12.10 -21.37
N LEU A 950 -18.80 11.08 -21.12
CA LEU A 950 -18.43 9.68 -21.22
C LEU A 950 -19.38 8.99 -22.19
N LYS A 951 -18.84 8.10 -23.03
CA LYS A 951 -19.64 7.10 -23.72
C LYS A 951 -19.20 5.70 -23.33
N VAL A 952 -20.16 4.79 -23.32
CA VAL A 952 -19.94 3.35 -23.23
C VAL A 952 -20.45 2.75 -24.52
N ASP A 953 -19.57 2.09 -25.26
CA ASP A 953 -19.87 1.47 -26.57
C ASP A 953 -20.64 2.43 -27.51
N GLY A 954 -20.11 3.66 -27.63
CA GLY A 954 -20.69 4.73 -28.44
C GLY A 954 -21.94 5.41 -27.85
N LYS A 955 -22.55 4.88 -26.79
CA LYS A 955 -23.75 5.45 -26.15
C LYS A 955 -23.38 6.40 -25.03
N ARG A 956 -24.07 7.55 -24.95
CA ARG A 956 -23.84 8.53 -23.88
C ARG A 956 -24.10 7.93 -22.50
N TRP A 957 -23.15 8.13 -21.60
CA TRP A 957 -23.26 7.76 -20.19
C TRP A 957 -23.22 9.02 -19.33
N ASN A 958 -24.25 9.22 -18.49
CA ASN A 958 -24.40 10.42 -17.67
C ASN A 958 -24.32 10.13 -16.16
N SER A 959 -23.99 8.89 -15.78
CA SER A 959 -23.78 8.45 -14.40
C SER A 959 -22.28 8.44 -14.07
N THR A 960 -21.93 8.72 -12.82
CA THR A 960 -20.59 8.54 -12.27
C THR A 960 -20.41 7.13 -11.70
N ALA A 961 -21.43 6.26 -11.74
CA ALA A 961 -21.31 4.85 -11.41
C ALA A 961 -21.27 4.01 -12.68
N LEU A 962 -20.31 3.09 -12.78
CA LEU A 962 -20.16 2.09 -13.84
C LEU A 962 -20.46 0.70 -13.27
N PRO A 963 -21.52 0.01 -13.73
CA PRO A 963 -21.78 -1.37 -13.32
C PRO A 963 -20.59 -2.29 -13.64
N HIS A 964 -20.32 -3.26 -12.78
CA HIS A 964 -19.24 -4.23 -13.01
C HIS A 964 -19.45 -5.04 -14.29
N GLU A 965 -20.68 -5.49 -14.57
CA GLU A 965 -21.01 -6.25 -15.78
C GLU A 965 -20.57 -5.53 -17.06
N LEU A 966 -20.74 -4.20 -17.11
CA LEU A 966 -20.34 -3.36 -18.23
C LEU A 966 -18.83 -3.38 -18.46
N LEU A 967 -18.04 -3.46 -17.38
CA LEU A 967 -16.58 -3.55 -17.48
C LEU A 967 -16.12 -4.98 -17.77
N ALA A 968 -16.73 -5.97 -17.10
CA ALA A 968 -16.36 -7.38 -17.20
C ALA A 968 -16.77 -8.02 -18.53
N ASP A 969 -17.80 -7.50 -19.20
CA ASP A 969 -18.18 -7.92 -20.55
C ASP A 969 -17.25 -7.36 -21.64
N GLY A 970 -16.28 -6.53 -21.29
CA GLY A 970 -15.44 -5.78 -22.24
C GLY A 970 -16.20 -4.64 -22.91
N GLY A 971 -15.56 -3.97 -23.86
CA GLY A 971 -16.14 -2.84 -24.60
C GLY A 971 -15.25 -1.60 -24.58
N THR A 972 -15.83 -0.43 -24.83
CA THR A 972 -15.09 0.84 -24.90
C THR A 972 -15.69 1.94 -24.03
N LEU A 973 -14.87 2.51 -23.14
CA LEU A 973 -15.13 3.74 -22.39
C LEU A 973 -14.45 4.92 -23.09
N GLU A 974 -15.23 5.78 -23.77
CA GLU A 974 -14.69 6.98 -24.44
C GLU A 974 -14.87 8.22 -23.56
N PHE A 975 -13.76 8.72 -23.00
CA PHE A 975 -13.70 9.94 -22.21
C PHE A 975 -13.39 11.17 -23.08
N ALA A 976 -14.33 12.11 -23.15
CA ALA A 976 -14.09 13.43 -23.68
C ALA A 976 -13.42 14.30 -22.60
N MET A 977 -12.11 14.57 -22.73
CA MET A 977 -11.34 15.35 -21.75
C MET A 977 -11.28 16.85 -22.10
N GLY A 978 -11.20 17.70 -21.08
CA GLY A 978 -11.06 19.15 -21.25
C GLY A 978 -10.40 19.84 -20.05
N PRO A 979 -9.96 21.11 -20.22
CA PRO A 979 -9.16 21.82 -19.22
C PRO A 979 -9.99 22.56 -18.15
N LYS A 980 -11.33 22.55 -18.26
CA LYS A 980 -12.25 23.22 -17.33
C LYS A 980 -13.31 22.25 -16.81
N PRO A 981 -13.80 22.42 -15.58
CA PRO A 981 -14.94 21.67 -15.05
C PRO A 981 -16.14 21.68 -16.00
N SER A 982 -16.87 20.56 -16.04
CA SER A 982 -18.11 20.41 -16.81
C SER A 982 -19.30 20.06 -15.90
N LYS A 983 -20.52 20.04 -16.45
CA LYS A 983 -21.74 19.59 -15.73
C LYS A 983 -21.97 18.07 -15.82
N TRP A 984 -21.13 17.32 -16.51
CA TRP A 984 -21.28 15.87 -16.65
C TRP A 984 -21.34 15.19 -15.27
N GLY A 985 -22.21 14.19 -15.11
CA GLY A 985 -22.32 13.42 -13.86
C GLY A 985 -22.92 14.17 -12.65
N SER A 986 -23.41 15.41 -12.79
CA SER A 986 -23.91 16.20 -11.65
C SER A 986 -25.41 16.03 -11.34
N GLY A 987 -26.14 15.27 -12.18
CA GLY A 987 -27.57 15.02 -12.03
C GLY A 987 -27.95 14.39 -10.68
N ARG A 988 -29.22 14.53 -10.27
CA ARG A 988 -29.74 14.01 -8.99
C ARG A 988 -29.50 12.51 -8.81
N ASP A 989 -29.71 11.75 -9.89
CA ASP A 989 -29.58 10.30 -9.93
C ASP A 989 -28.35 9.83 -10.71
N ALA A 990 -27.37 10.72 -10.90
CA ALA A 990 -26.12 10.42 -11.58
C ALA A 990 -25.03 9.86 -10.66
N GLY A 991 -25.21 9.92 -9.34
CA GLY A 991 -24.20 9.48 -8.37
C GLY A 991 -24.18 7.96 -8.13
N PRO A 992 -23.24 7.48 -7.29
CA PRO A 992 -23.14 6.09 -6.85
C PRO A 992 -24.42 5.57 -6.17
N THR A 993 -24.54 4.25 -6.08
CA THR A 993 -25.64 3.61 -5.35
C THR A 993 -25.58 3.93 -3.85
N SER A 994 -26.73 3.79 -3.19
CA SER A 994 -26.91 4.10 -1.77
C SER A 994 -28.01 3.24 -1.17
N LEU A 995 -27.82 2.82 0.08
CA LEU A 995 -28.86 2.13 0.86
C LEU A 995 -30.12 2.98 1.07
N THR A 996 -29.96 4.27 1.30
CA THR A 996 -31.01 5.26 1.43
C THR A 996 -31.41 5.78 0.05
N ARG A 997 -32.72 5.78 -0.23
CA ARG A 997 -33.25 6.25 -1.53
C ARG A 997 -33.69 7.72 -1.53
N GLY A 998 -34.06 8.25 -0.36
CA GLY A 998 -34.53 9.63 -0.20
C GLY A 998 -33.46 10.59 0.30
N ASP A 999 -33.88 11.80 0.63
CA ASP A 999 -32.99 12.91 1.05
C ASP A 999 -33.00 13.14 2.57
N ARG A 1000 -33.61 12.23 3.35
CA ARG A 1000 -33.64 12.26 4.82
C ARG A 1000 -32.62 11.28 5.38
N ALA A 1001 -32.04 11.63 6.52
CA ALA A 1001 -31.17 10.73 7.26
C ALA A 1001 -31.90 9.41 7.57
N PRO A 1002 -31.23 8.25 7.46
CA PRO A 1002 -31.88 6.97 7.68
C PRO A 1002 -32.31 6.80 9.15
N THR A 1003 -33.41 6.09 9.33
CA THR A 1003 -33.92 5.65 10.64
C THR A 1003 -33.93 4.11 10.64
N PRO A 1004 -32.81 3.46 11.02
CA PRO A 1004 -32.77 2.01 11.15
C PRO A 1004 -33.82 1.52 12.16
N VAL A 1005 -34.21 0.25 12.04
CA VAL A 1005 -35.01 -0.39 13.09
C VAL A 1005 -34.14 -0.55 14.34
N ALA A 1006 -34.75 -0.45 15.50
CA ALA A 1006 -34.10 -0.65 16.79
C ALA A 1006 -34.96 -1.58 17.64
N ASP A 1007 -34.41 -2.09 18.74
CA ASP A 1007 -35.23 -2.72 19.76
C ASP A 1007 -36.23 -1.70 20.31
N VAL A 1008 -37.49 -2.12 20.39
CA VAL A 1008 -38.59 -1.32 20.94
C VAL A 1008 -39.04 -1.82 22.30
N SER A 1009 -38.43 -2.88 22.83
CA SER A 1009 -38.64 -3.34 24.19
C SER A 1009 -38.31 -2.25 25.23
N GLU A 1010 -38.87 -2.36 26.43
CA GLU A 1010 -38.43 -1.55 27.56
C GLU A 1010 -37.36 -2.33 28.33
N PRO A 1011 -36.21 -1.71 28.66
CA PRO A 1011 -35.16 -2.36 29.44
C PRO A 1011 -35.71 -2.90 30.76
N GLY A 1012 -35.14 -4.01 31.24
CA GLY A 1012 -35.54 -4.58 32.54
C GLY A 1012 -34.46 -5.46 33.15
N ASP A 1013 -34.63 -5.84 34.41
CA ASP A 1013 -33.64 -6.63 35.18
C ASP A 1013 -33.54 -8.11 34.74
N SER A 1014 -34.25 -8.50 33.67
CA SER A 1014 -34.21 -9.86 33.14
C SER A 1014 -32.96 -10.03 32.28
N PRO A 1015 -32.23 -11.16 32.37
CA PRO A 1015 -31.20 -11.56 31.41
C PRO A 1015 -31.69 -11.82 29.97
N LEU A 1016 -32.84 -11.30 29.58
CA LEU A 1016 -33.35 -11.36 28.20
C LEU A 1016 -33.49 -9.95 27.61
N LEU A 1017 -33.24 -8.91 28.41
CA LEU A 1017 -33.50 -7.50 28.14
C LEU A 1017 -32.41 -6.61 28.77
N ASP A 1018 -31.23 -7.17 29.06
CA ASP A 1018 -30.11 -6.47 29.71
C ASP A 1018 -29.01 -6.06 28.73
N ASP A 1019 -29.28 -6.15 27.43
CA ASP A 1019 -28.40 -5.75 26.32
C ASP A 1019 -27.03 -6.46 26.34
N THR A 1020 -26.98 -7.71 26.81
CA THR A 1020 -25.76 -8.52 26.76
C THR A 1020 -26.03 -9.98 26.46
N SER A 1021 -25.10 -10.62 25.74
CA SER A 1021 -25.13 -12.07 25.55
C SER A 1021 -24.51 -12.83 26.72
N ASP A 1022 -23.90 -12.16 27.69
CA ASP A 1022 -23.10 -12.81 28.74
C ASP A 1022 -23.94 -13.39 29.88
N THR A 1023 -25.18 -12.93 30.04
CA THR A 1023 -26.17 -13.46 30.97
C THR A 1023 -27.15 -14.37 30.23
N ALA A 1024 -27.98 -15.14 30.96
CA ALA A 1024 -29.00 -15.98 30.36
C ALA A 1024 -30.12 -16.38 31.34
N ALA A 1025 -31.35 -16.48 30.82
CA ALA A 1025 -32.53 -16.93 31.54
C ALA A 1025 -33.35 -17.96 30.75
N ASP A 1026 -34.35 -18.57 31.40
CA ASP A 1026 -35.32 -19.43 30.71
C ASP A 1026 -36.03 -18.67 29.59
N ALA A 1027 -36.12 -19.24 28.39
CA ALA A 1027 -36.75 -18.62 27.22
C ALA A 1027 -38.24 -18.31 27.43
N ALA A 1028 -38.87 -18.93 28.44
CA ALA A 1028 -40.26 -18.68 28.84
C ALA A 1028 -40.41 -17.62 29.95
N SER A 1029 -39.32 -16.94 30.37
CA SER A 1029 -39.33 -16.04 31.52
C SER A 1029 -40.08 -14.74 31.23
N GLY A 1030 -41.31 -14.63 31.77
CA GLY A 1030 -42.03 -13.36 31.89
C GLY A 1030 -42.62 -12.80 30.59
N THR A 1031 -43.01 -11.52 30.63
CA THR A 1031 -43.54 -10.78 29.49
C THR A 1031 -42.57 -9.66 29.14
N VAL A 1032 -42.29 -9.46 27.86
CA VAL A 1032 -41.47 -8.36 27.35
C VAL A 1032 -42.36 -7.13 27.17
N PRO A 1033 -42.20 -6.07 28.00
CA PRO A 1033 -42.89 -4.80 27.81
C PRO A 1033 -42.38 -4.10 26.55
N VAL A 1034 -43.28 -3.43 25.84
CA VAL A 1034 -42.95 -2.61 24.66
C VAL A 1034 -43.62 -1.26 24.78
N ALA A 1035 -42.85 -0.21 24.53
CA ALA A 1035 -43.32 1.16 24.59
C ALA A 1035 -44.57 1.36 23.70
N GLY A 1036 -45.55 2.11 24.22
CA GLY A 1036 -46.82 2.36 23.52
C GLY A 1036 -46.63 2.98 22.14
N GLY A 1037 -47.31 2.44 21.13
CA GLY A 1037 -47.28 2.94 19.74
C GLY A 1037 -46.26 2.26 18.83
N ALA A 1038 -45.32 1.47 19.38
CA ALA A 1038 -44.32 0.79 18.58
C ALA A 1038 -44.92 -0.24 17.61
N ARG A 1039 -44.27 -0.36 16.44
CA ARG A 1039 -44.57 -1.35 15.41
C ARG A 1039 -43.45 -2.38 15.35
N VAL A 1040 -43.70 -3.58 15.88
CA VAL A 1040 -42.75 -4.70 15.84
C VAL A 1040 -42.85 -5.38 14.48
N THR A 1041 -41.69 -5.65 13.87
CA THR A 1041 -41.57 -6.24 12.52
C THR A 1041 -40.71 -7.49 12.47
N ALA A 1042 -39.81 -7.64 13.43
CA ALA A 1042 -38.97 -8.82 13.60
C ALA A 1042 -38.63 -8.96 15.09
N TYR A 1043 -37.98 -10.06 15.45
CA TYR A 1043 -37.39 -10.27 16.77
C TYR A 1043 -36.06 -11.01 16.62
N THR A 1044 -35.16 -10.82 17.57
CA THR A 1044 -33.93 -11.59 17.67
C THR A 1044 -34.00 -12.53 18.88
N LEU A 1045 -33.33 -13.67 18.78
CA LEU A 1045 -33.07 -14.57 19.90
C LEU A 1045 -31.58 -14.82 19.94
N THR A 1046 -30.96 -14.68 21.11
CA THR A 1046 -29.55 -14.99 21.32
C THR A 1046 -29.42 -16.27 22.14
N SER A 1047 -28.72 -17.28 21.63
CA SER A 1047 -28.44 -18.50 22.40
C SER A 1047 -27.50 -18.21 23.57
N ASP A 1048 -27.67 -18.92 24.70
CA ASP A 1048 -26.62 -19.03 25.72
C ASP A 1048 -25.62 -20.10 25.27
N ASP A 1049 -26.02 -21.36 25.45
CA ASP A 1049 -25.46 -22.56 24.83
C ASP A 1049 -26.35 -22.95 23.63
N HIS A 1050 -25.75 -23.20 22.48
CA HIS A 1050 -26.49 -23.59 21.27
C HIS A 1050 -27.26 -24.91 21.40
N THR A 1051 -26.84 -25.79 22.32
CA THR A 1051 -27.49 -27.07 22.63
C THR A 1051 -28.68 -26.92 23.57
N GLU A 1052 -28.76 -25.83 24.33
CA GLU A 1052 -29.87 -25.50 25.25
C GLU A 1052 -30.88 -24.51 24.64
N ALA A 1053 -30.58 -23.95 23.47
CA ALA A 1053 -31.43 -23.01 22.77
C ALA A 1053 -32.74 -23.66 22.26
N PRO A 1054 -33.88 -22.93 22.21
CA PRO A 1054 -35.15 -23.51 21.78
C PRO A 1054 -35.14 -23.88 20.30
N GLY A 1055 -35.52 -25.13 19.97
CA GLY A 1055 -35.67 -25.61 18.58
C GLY A 1055 -36.99 -25.22 17.90
N GLY A 1056 -37.92 -24.63 18.66
CA GLY A 1056 -39.21 -24.15 18.17
C GLY A 1056 -39.93 -23.34 19.25
N TRP A 1057 -40.84 -22.45 18.84
CA TRP A 1057 -41.54 -21.55 19.77
C TRP A 1057 -42.77 -20.88 19.15
N ARG A 1058 -43.58 -20.24 20.00
CA ARG A 1058 -44.61 -19.27 19.60
C ARG A 1058 -44.29 -17.92 20.20
N LEU A 1059 -44.20 -16.88 19.36
CA LEU A 1059 -44.22 -15.50 19.84
C LEU A 1059 -45.67 -15.04 19.94
N GLN A 1060 -46.06 -14.48 21.08
CA GLN A 1060 -47.40 -13.94 21.29
C GLN A 1060 -47.37 -12.47 21.70
N GLY A 1061 -48.40 -11.71 21.30
CA GLY A 1061 -48.62 -10.32 21.71
C GLY A 1061 -49.94 -10.14 22.46
N SER A 1062 -49.95 -9.20 23.41
CA SER A 1062 -51.13 -8.83 24.20
C SER A 1062 -51.19 -7.31 24.44
N ARG A 1063 -52.40 -6.75 24.47
CA ARG A 1063 -52.65 -5.34 24.81
C ARG A 1063 -52.95 -5.15 26.29
N ASP A 1064 -53.48 -6.17 26.95
CA ASP A 1064 -53.98 -6.14 28.33
C ASP A 1064 -53.25 -7.12 29.26
N GLY A 1065 -52.31 -7.90 28.74
CA GLY A 1065 -51.60 -8.97 29.45
C GLY A 1065 -52.46 -10.22 29.73
N LYS A 1066 -53.73 -10.22 29.32
CA LYS A 1066 -54.69 -11.31 29.59
C LYS A 1066 -55.01 -12.08 28.32
N ARG A 1067 -55.28 -11.38 27.21
CA ARG A 1067 -55.59 -11.99 25.90
C ARG A 1067 -54.35 -12.00 25.03
N TRP A 1068 -53.90 -13.20 24.67
CA TRP A 1068 -52.67 -13.42 23.92
C TRP A 1068 -52.97 -13.92 22.51
N HIS A 1069 -52.35 -13.30 21.51
CA HIS A 1069 -52.47 -13.67 20.10
C HIS A 1069 -51.13 -14.17 19.60
N THR A 1070 -51.10 -15.34 18.95
CA THR A 1070 -49.89 -15.84 18.28
C THR A 1070 -49.59 -14.99 17.05
N LEU A 1071 -48.38 -14.41 17.03
CA LEU A 1071 -47.87 -13.55 15.98
C LEU A 1071 -46.95 -14.30 15.03
N ASP A 1072 -46.18 -15.24 15.58
CA ASP A 1072 -45.29 -16.11 14.83
C ASP A 1072 -45.21 -17.50 15.48
N ARG A 1073 -44.91 -18.51 14.66
CA ARG A 1073 -44.66 -19.89 15.09
C ARG A 1073 -43.48 -20.43 14.30
N ARG A 1074 -42.46 -20.88 15.02
CA ARG A 1074 -41.24 -21.49 14.47
C ARG A 1074 -41.08 -22.91 14.99
N ALA A 1075 -40.50 -23.77 14.16
CA ALA A 1075 -40.17 -25.15 14.43
C ALA A 1075 -38.95 -25.54 13.60
N ASP A 1076 -38.22 -26.56 14.05
CA ASP A 1076 -37.01 -27.09 13.40
C ASP A 1076 -35.92 -26.03 13.20
N GLU A 1077 -35.84 -25.07 14.13
CA GLU A 1077 -34.82 -24.04 14.16
C GLU A 1077 -33.59 -24.54 14.93
N THR A 1078 -32.40 -24.12 14.49
CA THR A 1078 -31.14 -24.51 15.15
C THR A 1078 -30.25 -23.30 15.38
N PHE A 1079 -29.58 -23.26 16.52
CA PHE A 1079 -28.45 -22.37 16.76
C PHE A 1079 -27.18 -23.16 16.50
N ARG A 1080 -26.27 -22.60 15.71
CA ARG A 1080 -25.04 -23.30 15.31
C ARG A 1080 -23.88 -23.04 16.26
N TRP A 1081 -23.92 -21.91 16.96
CA TRP A 1081 -22.85 -21.46 17.85
C TRP A 1081 -23.45 -20.94 19.14
N ASP A 1082 -22.67 -21.04 20.22
CA ASP A 1082 -22.96 -20.39 21.49
C ASP A 1082 -22.99 -18.88 21.29
N LYS A 1083 -23.79 -18.17 22.10
CA LYS A 1083 -23.91 -16.71 22.04
C LYS A 1083 -24.29 -16.19 20.64
N GLN A 1084 -25.05 -16.97 19.88
CA GLN A 1084 -25.46 -16.62 18.53
C GLN A 1084 -26.78 -15.86 18.54
N THR A 1085 -26.76 -14.62 18.07
CA THR A 1085 -27.98 -13.85 17.77
C THR A 1085 -28.56 -14.26 16.41
N ARG A 1086 -29.81 -14.74 16.39
CA ARG A 1086 -30.55 -15.05 15.15
C ARG A 1086 -31.78 -14.15 15.04
N VAL A 1087 -32.09 -13.73 13.81
CA VAL A 1087 -33.24 -12.85 13.50
C VAL A 1087 -34.39 -13.62 12.86
N PHE A 1088 -35.62 -13.26 13.21
CA PHE A 1088 -36.84 -13.86 12.69
C PHE A 1088 -37.84 -12.76 12.30
N THR A 1089 -38.28 -12.77 11.05
CA THR A 1089 -39.21 -11.75 10.55
C THR A 1089 -40.66 -12.14 10.87
N LEU A 1090 -41.48 -11.18 11.31
CA LEU A 1090 -42.90 -11.43 11.50
C LEU A 1090 -43.64 -11.45 10.15
N PRO A 1091 -44.60 -12.38 9.95
CA PRO A 1091 -45.43 -12.40 8.74
C PRO A 1091 -46.22 -11.10 8.53
N ARG A 1092 -46.56 -10.42 9.62
CA ARG A 1092 -47.24 -9.11 9.64
C ARG A 1092 -46.70 -8.30 10.81
N SER A 1093 -46.58 -6.98 10.61
CA SER A 1093 -46.20 -6.09 11.70
C SER A 1093 -47.23 -6.10 12.82
N ALA A 1094 -46.76 -6.05 14.07
CA ALA A 1094 -47.59 -6.18 15.26
C ALA A 1094 -47.56 -4.91 16.13
N HIS A 1095 -48.69 -4.64 16.80
CA HIS A 1095 -48.91 -3.48 17.65
C HIS A 1095 -49.54 -3.92 18.98
N TYR A 1096 -48.68 -4.33 19.90
CA TYR A 1096 -49.01 -4.79 21.26
C TYR A 1096 -48.08 -4.11 22.26
N THR A 1097 -48.51 -4.00 23.51
CA THR A 1097 -47.75 -3.40 24.61
C THR A 1097 -46.99 -4.44 25.43
N ARG A 1098 -47.31 -5.72 25.24
CA ARG A 1098 -46.65 -6.85 25.91
C ARG A 1098 -46.48 -8.01 24.95
N TYR A 1099 -45.32 -8.65 25.00
CA TYR A 1099 -45.01 -9.84 24.23
C TYR A 1099 -44.55 -10.96 25.16
N ARG A 1100 -44.60 -12.20 24.68
CA ARG A 1100 -43.97 -13.35 25.36
C ARG A 1100 -43.54 -14.40 24.35
N LEU A 1101 -42.43 -15.06 24.65
CA LEU A 1101 -41.94 -16.22 23.92
C LEU A 1101 -42.37 -17.49 24.66
N LEU A 1102 -42.95 -18.45 23.94
CA LEU A 1102 -43.31 -19.75 24.49
C LEU A 1102 -42.49 -20.82 23.75
N PRO A 1103 -41.38 -21.31 24.32
CA PRO A 1103 -40.58 -22.36 23.69
C PRO A 1103 -41.37 -23.67 23.62
N ALA A 1104 -41.06 -24.49 22.62
CA ALA A 1104 -41.65 -25.82 22.46
C ALA A 1104 -41.10 -26.83 23.49
N THR A 1105 -39.87 -26.59 23.97
CA THR A 1105 -39.19 -27.38 25.00
C THR A 1105 -39.08 -26.53 26.27
N GLU A 1106 -39.56 -27.07 27.40
CA GLU A 1106 -39.40 -26.41 28.71
C GLU A 1106 -37.93 -26.42 29.15
N GLY A 1107 -37.49 -25.37 29.82
CA GLY A 1107 -36.10 -25.22 30.29
C GLY A 1107 -35.09 -24.81 29.21
N SER A 1108 -35.53 -24.54 27.97
CA SER A 1108 -34.64 -23.91 26.98
C SER A 1108 -34.21 -22.52 27.44
N ARG A 1109 -32.94 -22.15 27.21
CA ARG A 1109 -32.35 -20.89 27.69
C ARG A 1109 -31.96 -19.96 26.55
N LEU A 1110 -32.02 -18.66 26.83
CA LEU A 1110 -31.62 -17.59 25.92
C LEU A 1110 -30.82 -16.54 26.70
N GLY A 1111 -29.88 -15.91 26.01
CA GLY A 1111 -29.11 -14.79 26.53
C GLY A 1111 -29.74 -13.42 26.24
N GLU A 1112 -30.56 -13.29 25.19
CA GLU A 1112 -31.24 -12.01 24.88
C GLU A 1112 -32.46 -12.23 23.97
N LEU A 1113 -33.48 -11.38 24.08
CA LEU A 1113 -34.66 -11.30 23.23
C LEU A 1113 -34.99 -9.84 22.89
N GLU A 1114 -34.69 -9.39 21.66
CA GLU A 1114 -35.09 -8.05 21.20
C GLU A 1114 -36.35 -8.11 20.33
N LEU A 1115 -37.17 -7.05 20.40
CA LEU A 1115 -38.31 -6.85 19.53
C LEU A 1115 -38.02 -5.68 18.58
N LEU A 1116 -37.68 -6.00 17.34
CA LEU A 1116 -37.21 -5.01 16.37
C LEU A 1116 -38.36 -4.29 15.68
N GLY A 1117 -38.32 -2.97 15.71
CA GLY A 1117 -39.41 -2.15 15.18
C GLY A 1117 -39.08 -0.69 14.94
N ARG A 1118 -40.14 0.10 14.77
CA ARG A 1118 -40.10 1.57 14.76
C ARG A 1118 -41.11 2.10 15.76
N ARG A 1119 -40.73 3.18 16.45
CA ARG A 1119 -41.63 4.01 17.25
C ARG A 1119 -42.23 5.11 16.40
#